data_AF-A0A0E9NFH4-F1
#
_entry.id   AF-A0A0E9NFH4-F1
#
_cell.length_a   1.000
_cell.length_b   1.000
_cell.length_c   1.000
_cell.angle_alpha   90.00
_cell.angle_beta   90.00
_cell.angle_gamma   90.00
#
_symmetry.space_group_name_H-M   'P 1'
#
loop_
_entity.id
_entity.type
_entity.pdbx_description
1 polymer ?
#
loop_
_entity_poly.entity_id
_entity_poly.type
_entity_poly.pdbx_seq_one_letter_code
_entity_poly.pdbx_strand_id
1 'polypeptide(L)'
;MGESRQELIGWLNQLLHLQLTKVEQCGTGAPLCQVFDSIYGDVPMARVKFDCNAEYQYLANFKILQNTFAKHGITQGLPVERLVKCKFQDNLEFLQWVKRYWDAYYPGGEYDAVGRRAGKPGGVLAPVGGGRSVGGGTRRVPSSAASRPTASGTRAPSSTSTARAPSATSTTAASTAALQKAQSEVRTLTSQLAESHDLIASLERERDFYFGKLRDIEVLVQEYAATVRPEEAPEVTTLVGKVQGILYETEEGFEAPETEEEGLVEGVEGVAIDENGAAYTRRFFYTHHQEQLQPATDQLTIVMSSPIKVGIIGHGMSSKAFHVPLLVSLPSQFKITQILSRHAPSSTIRIASGEDIPVVRSAEELYATDIDLAVITTENKTHFEYAKKALEAGKNVVVEKPFTATLAEAEELAKLAEGKGLVCAVFQNRRWDSDFLTLKNLIEAGTLGDVVNITSRFDRYRPKGKGGWRETDAISGGVFVDLGSHLVDQALALFGAPSTIAATILNQRNLETVATDDYFDVRLTWEDKPSLVVHLSAGMLVRAESARWVVHGTNGSWTKYGLDVQENQLKAGLTPASAPEFGVDEKHGEVDTEVGGVHVVGKVEGEKGAYLEFYKNVGDAIVGKAKLAVDAKQGLLTMKVLEACREAAKENKVVQFSA
;
A
#
# COMPACT_ATOMS: atom_id res chain seq x y z
N MET A 1 22.41 -17.07 21.82
CA MET A 1 21.00 -16.89 21.44
C MET A 1 20.44 -15.77 22.29
N GLY A 2 19.78 -14.77 21.70
CA GLY A 2 19.10 -13.72 22.47
C GLY A 2 17.83 -14.26 23.12
N GLU A 3 17.38 -13.61 24.19
CA GLU A 3 16.14 -13.95 24.88
C GLU A 3 14.93 -13.87 23.93
N SER A 4 14.00 -14.80 24.11
CA SER A 4 12.77 -14.86 23.33
C SER A 4 11.80 -13.75 23.73
N ARG A 5 10.86 -13.44 22.83
CA ARG A 5 9.80 -12.44 23.07
C ARG A 5 9.04 -12.67 24.38
N GLN A 6 8.69 -13.93 24.67
CA GLN A 6 7.89 -14.28 25.85
C GLN A 6 8.69 -14.09 27.14
N GLU A 7 9.99 -14.40 27.12
CA GLU A 7 10.88 -14.18 28.26
C GLU A 7 11.05 -12.69 28.56
N LEU A 8 11.25 -11.86 27.53
CA LEU A 8 11.40 -10.40 27.68
C LEU A 8 10.13 -9.74 28.22
N ILE A 9 8.95 -10.12 27.71
CA ILE A 9 7.67 -9.60 28.21
C ILE A 9 7.44 -10.07 29.65
N GLY A 10 7.72 -11.35 29.95
CA GLY A 10 7.62 -11.90 31.30
C GLY A 10 8.51 -11.14 32.28
N TRP A 11 9.77 -10.89 31.89
CA TRP A 11 10.72 -10.10 32.66
C TRP A 11 10.24 -8.66 32.90
N LEU A 12 9.80 -7.94 31.87
CA LEU A 12 9.29 -6.58 32.02
C LEU A 12 8.07 -6.53 32.96
N ASN A 13 7.13 -7.46 32.80
CA ASN A 13 5.94 -7.50 33.66
C ASN A 13 6.29 -7.82 35.11
N GLN A 14 7.25 -8.71 35.33
CA GLN A 14 7.73 -9.05 36.67
C GLN A 14 8.49 -7.88 37.32
N LEU A 15 9.42 -7.25 36.59
CA LEU A 15 10.24 -6.15 37.10
C LEU A 15 9.42 -4.87 37.34
N LEU A 16 8.52 -4.55 36.41
CA LEU A 16 7.81 -3.26 36.40
C LEU A 16 6.40 -3.34 36.96
N HIS A 17 5.88 -4.53 37.30
CA HIS A 17 4.48 -4.73 37.66
C HIS A 17 3.53 -4.15 36.60
N LEU A 18 3.76 -4.52 35.34
CA LEU A 18 2.95 -4.15 34.17
C LEU A 18 2.21 -5.38 33.62
N GLN A 19 1.29 -5.14 32.69
CA GLN A 19 0.54 -6.17 31.97
C GLN A 19 0.77 -6.07 30.46
N LEU A 20 2.03 -6.00 30.06
CA LEU A 20 2.42 -6.00 28.65
C LEU A 20 2.12 -7.38 28.05
N THR A 21 1.49 -7.37 26.88
CA THR A 21 1.17 -8.58 26.08
C THR A 21 1.95 -8.60 24.77
N LYS A 22 2.53 -7.46 24.37
CA LYS A 22 3.22 -7.24 23.10
C LYS A 22 4.48 -6.41 23.32
N VAL A 23 5.55 -6.69 22.57
CA VAL A 23 6.83 -5.94 22.65
C VAL A 23 6.67 -4.52 22.12
N GLU A 24 5.79 -4.33 21.15
CA GLU A 24 5.39 -3.07 20.54
C GLU A 24 4.97 -2.02 21.57
N GLN A 25 4.46 -2.44 22.73
CA GLN A 25 4.08 -1.53 23.83
C GLN A 25 5.29 -0.81 24.45
N CYS A 26 6.51 -1.32 24.26
CA CYS A 26 7.75 -0.63 24.64
C CYS A 26 8.03 0.60 23.77
N GLY A 27 7.43 0.69 22.58
CA GLY A 27 7.54 1.82 21.66
C GLY A 27 6.89 3.10 22.17
N THR A 28 6.15 3.03 23.28
CA THR A 28 5.68 4.21 24.02
C THR A 28 6.81 4.93 24.79
N GLY A 29 7.96 4.27 24.94
CA GLY A 29 9.12 4.74 25.71
C GLY A 29 8.96 4.64 27.23
N ALA A 30 7.74 4.48 27.77
CA ALA A 30 7.50 4.47 29.21
C ALA A 30 8.05 3.22 29.93
N PRO A 31 7.84 1.97 29.42
CA PRO A 31 8.47 0.79 30.02
C PRO A 31 10.00 0.88 30.01
N LEU A 32 10.57 1.44 28.93
CA LEU A 32 12.02 1.61 28.79
C LEU A 32 12.57 2.63 29.81
N CYS A 33 11.93 3.78 29.96
CA CYS A 33 12.30 4.75 31.00
C CYS A 33 12.34 4.11 32.38
N GLN A 34 11.36 3.25 32.70
CA GLN A 34 11.28 2.59 34.00
C GLN A 34 12.32 1.47 34.19
N VAL A 35 12.71 0.77 33.12
CA VAL A 35 13.84 -0.18 33.18
C VAL A 35 15.12 0.56 33.55
N PHE A 36 15.42 1.69 32.92
CA PHE A 36 16.60 2.48 33.26
C PHE A 36 16.50 3.14 34.64
N ASP A 37 15.28 3.47 35.08
CA ASP A 37 15.03 3.89 36.45
C ASP A 37 15.36 2.81 37.48
N SER A 38 15.13 1.54 37.16
CA SER A 38 15.51 0.43 38.05
C SER A 38 17.03 0.27 38.20
N ILE A 39 17.82 0.74 37.23
CA ILE A 39 19.28 0.70 37.27
C ILE A 39 19.83 1.90 38.06
N TYR A 40 19.35 3.11 37.77
CA TYR A 40 19.97 4.35 38.25
C TYR A 40 19.19 5.09 39.34
N GLY A 41 17.87 4.87 39.43
CA GLY A 41 17.00 5.51 40.42
C GLY A 41 16.79 7.02 40.24
N ASP A 42 17.33 7.62 39.18
CA ASP A 42 17.34 9.08 38.97
C ASP A 42 16.62 9.52 37.68
N VAL A 43 15.89 8.62 37.02
CA VAL A 43 15.02 8.97 35.90
C VAL A 43 13.84 9.79 36.44
N PRO A 44 13.46 10.91 35.80
CA PRO A 44 12.36 11.76 36.26
C PRO A 44 10.99 11.11 36.01
N MET A 45 10.68 10.04 36.75
CA MET A 45 9.51 9.18 36.56
C MET A 45 8.17 9.92 36.67
N ALA A 46 8.10 11.03 37.41
CA ALA A 46 6.92 11.88 37.48
C ALA A 46 6.54 12.51 36.12
N ARG A 47 7.52 12.67 35.21
CA ARG A 47 7.33 13.23 33.85
C ARG A 47 7.09 12.14 32.81
N VAL A 48 7.30 10.87 33.15
CA VAL A 48 7.08 9.74 32.25
C VAL A 48 5.57 9.49 32.16
N LYS A 49 5.05 9.49 30.93
CA LYS A 49 3.63 9.29 30.64
C LYS A 49 3.38 7.82 30.28
N PHE A 50 2.64 7.10 31.11
CA PHE A 50 2.29 5.69 30.89
C PHE A 50 0.97 5.51 30.13
N ASP A 51 0.15 6.55 30.09
CA ASP A 51 -1.17 6.64 29.47
C ASP A 51 -1.13 7.33 28.09
N CYS A 52 -0.07 7.09 27.32
CA CYS A 52 0.07 7.68 26.00
C CYS A 52 -0.83 6.96 24.97
N ASN A 53 -1.66 7.73 24.25
CA ASN A 53 -2.58 7.21 23.23
C ASN A 53 -2.24 7.66 21.79
N ALA A 54 -1.20 8.48 21.62
CA ALA A 54 -0.77 9.00 20.32
C ALA A 54 0.77 9.14 20.23
N GLU A 55 1.30 9.04 19.01
CA GLU A 55 2.75 8.96 18.74
C GLU A 55 3.53 10.18 19.24
N TYR A 56 3.00 11.40 19.07
CA TYR A 56 3.66 12.63 19.54
C TYR A 56 3.87 12.64 21.07
N GLN A 57 3.06 11.89 21.82
CA GLN A 57 3.19 11.79 23.28
C GLN A 57 4.33 10.85 23.69
N TYR A 58 4.69 9.86 22.86
CA TYR A 58 5.79 8.93 23.10
C TYR A 58 7.15 9.64 23.02
N LEU A 59 7.26 10.64 22.14
CA LEU A 59 8.49 11.44 21.97
C LEU A 59 8.94 12.12 23.28
N ALA A 60 8.00 12.52 24.14
CA ALA A 60 8.32 13.07 25.45
C ALA A 60 9.04 12.05 26.36
N ASN A 61 8.61 10.78 26.32
CA ASN A 61 9.27 9.70 27.07
C ASN A 61 10.65 9.39 26.47
N PHE A 62 10.78 9.33 25.15
CA PHE A 62 12.09 9.10 24.52
C PHE A 62 13.08 10.23 24.78
N LYS A 63 12.62 11.48 24.85
CA LYS A 63 13.48 12.61 25.24
C LYS A 63 13.98 12.47 26.68
N ILE A 64 13.16 11.95 27.60
CA ILE A 64 13.59 11.60 28.96
C ILE A 64 14.67 10.52 28.91
N LEU A 65 14.45 9.46 28.12
CA LEU A 65 15.39 8.36 27.97
C LEU A 65 16.73 8.78 27.34
N GLN A 66 16.72 9.65 26.32
CA GLN A 66 17.93 10.23 25.71
C GLN A 66 18.75 11.02 26.73
N ASN A 67 18.09 11.82 27.55
CA ASN A 67 18.77 12.57 28.61
C ASN A 67 19.38 11.64 29.66
N THR A 68 18.70 10.55 30.03
CA THR A 68 19.24 9.51 30.92
C THR A 68 20.48 8.85 30.30
N PHE A 69 20.45 8.53 28.99
CA PHE A 69 21.59 7.92 28.29
C PHE A 69 22.79 8.87 28.27
N ALA A 70 22.56 10.14 27.95
CA ALA A 70 23.61 11.16 27.94
C ALA A 70 24.21 11.36 29.35
N LYS A 71 23.37 11.42 30.39
CA LYS A 71 23.80 11.62 31.78
C LYS A 71 24.68 10.47 32.29
N HIS A 72 24.37 9.24 31.92
CA HIS A 72 25.09 8.03 32.37
C HIS A 72 26.12 7.51 31.35
N GLY A 73 26.42 8.30 30.30
CA GLY A 73 27.47 7.97 29.33
C GLY A 73 27.18 6.71 28.49
N ILE A 74 25.90 6.41 28.25
CA ILE A 74 25.49 5.24 27.47
C ILE A 74 25.73 5.53 25.98
N THR A 75 26.72 4.88 25.39
CA THR A 75 27.15 5.11 24.00
C THR A 75 26.28 4.44 22.95
N GLN A 76 25.35 3.57 23.36
CA GLN A 76 24.40 2.95 22.44
C GLN A 76 23.45 4.01 21.90
N GLY A 77 23.43 4.17 20.58
CA GLY A 77 22.47 5.05 19.91
C GLY A 77 21.04 4.61 20.21
N LEU A 78 20.20 5.56 20.63
CA LEU A 78 18.77 5.34 20.84
C LEU A 78 18.01 5.68 19.55
N PRO A 79 17.51 4.69 18.79
CA PRO A 79 16.88 4.94 17.49
C PRO A 79 15.42 5.37 17.66
N VAL A 80 15.19 6.57 18.20
CA VAL A 80 13.86 7.09 18.58
C VAL A 80 12.85 6.99 17.44
N GLU A 81 13.22 7.42 16.22
CA GLU A 81 12.36 7.40 15.04
C GLU A 81 11.88 6.00 14.64
N ARG A 82 12.65 4.95 14.96
CA ARG A 82 12.27 3.57 14.69
C ARG A 82 11.43 2.98 15.82
N LEU A 83 11.78 3.29 17.07
CA LEU A 83 11.10 2.77 18.26
C LEU A 83 9.70 3.34 18.43
N VAL A 84 9.55 4.65 18.19
CA VAL A 84 8.29 5.41 18.37
C VAL A 84 7.15 4.91 17.48
N LYS A 85 7.49 4.28 16.35
CA LYS A 85 6.53 3.65 15.42
C LYS A 85 5.95 2.33 15.95
N CYS A 86 6.33 1.91 17.16
CA CYS A 86 5.86 0.69 17.82
C CYS A 86 5.98 -0.58 16.96
N LYS A 87 6.94 -0.63 16.03
CA LYS A 87 7.19 -1.81 15.18
C LYS A 87 7.82 -2.93 16.00
N PHE A 88 7.31 -4.15 15.83
CA PHE A 88 7.76 -5.33 16.57
C PHE A 88 9.27 -5.55 16.50
N GLN A 89 9.85 -5.55 15.30
CA GLN A 89 11.26 -5.91 15.09
C GLN A 89 12.20 -4.88 15.73
N ASP A 90 11.97 -3.58 15.49
CA ASP A 90 12.78 -2.50 16.05
C ASP A 90 12.73 -2.49 17.59
N ASN A 91 11.54 -2.67 18.16
CA ASN A 91 11.35 -2.71 19.61
C ASN A 91 11.90 -4.01 20.22
N LEU A 92 11.84 -5.14 19.52
CA LEU A 92 12.41 -6.41 19.99
C LEU A 92 13.94 -6.35 20.04
N GLU A 93 14.58 -5.87 18.98
CA GLU A 93 16.04 -5.76 18.90
C GLU A 93 16.56 -4.82 19.99
N PHE A 94 15.90 -3.66 20.16
CA PHE A 94 16.29 -2.72 21.19
C PHE A 94 16.00 -3.27 22.59
N LEU A 95 14.88 -3.95 22.81
CA LEU A 95 14.56 -4.56 24.11
C LEU A 95 15.54 -5.69 24.48
N GLN A 96 15.98 -6.49 23.51
CA GLN A 96 17.04 -7.49 23.73
C GLN A 96 18.39 -6.86 24.11
N TRP A 97 18.68 -5.68 23.58
CA TRP A 97 19.84 -4.92 24.02
C TRP A 97 19.63 -4.33 25.43
N VAL A 98 18.47 -3.72 25.70
CA VAL A 98 18.11 -3.16 27.02
C VAL A 98 18.18 -4.22 28.11
N LYS A 99 17.72 -5.44 27.84
CA LYS A 99 17.80 -6.55 28.77
C LYS A 99 19.25 -6.95 29.09
N ARG A 100 20.09 -7.11 28.06
CA ARG A 100 21.53 -7.38 28.26
C ARG A 100 22.22 -6.26 29.03
N TYR A 101 21.81 -5.02 28.78
CA TYR A 101 22.30 -3.86 29.55
C TYR A 101 21.86 -3.96 31.01
N TRP A 102 20.57 -4.23 31.25
CA TRP A 102 20.04 -4.38 32.60
C TRP A 102 20.73 -5.50 33.38
N ASP A 103 20.92 -6.68 32.78
CA ASP A 103 21.64 -7.80 33.41
C ASP A 103 23.08 -7.45 33.80
N ALA A 104 23.72 -6.54 33.06
CA ALA A 104 25.10 -6.14 33.30
C ALA A 104 25.23 -5.02 34.35
N TYR A 105 24.23 -4.14 34.48
CA TYR A 105 24.34 -2.90 35.26
C TYR A 105 23.35 -2.77 36.41
N TYR A 106 22.36 -3.66 36.54
CA TYR A 106 21.42 -3.62 37.65
C TYR A 106 22.17 -3.85 38.98
N PRO A 107 22.10 -2.93 39.95
CA PRO A 107 22.91 -2.98 41.17
C PRO A 107 22.46 -4.06 42.17
N GLY A 108 21.35 -4.75 41.90
CA GLY A 108 20.70 -5.68 42.83
C GLY A 108 19.82 -4.96 43.86
N GLY A 109 18.87 -5.69 44.46
CA GLY A 109 17.91 -5.17 45.44
C GLY A 109 16.45 -5.32 45.00
N GLU A 110 15.51 -4.92 45.85
CA GLU A 110 14.10 -4.83 45.48
C GLU A 110 13.83 -3.47 44.82
N TYR A 111 13.20 -3.48 43.63
CA TYR A 111 12.81 -2.25 42.93
C TYR A 111 11.30 -2.04 43.03
N ASP A 112 10.87 -1.00 43.74
CA ASP A 112 9.45 -0.65 43.86
C ASP A 112 8.95 0.13 42.63
N ALA A 113 8.62 -0.61 41.57
CA ALA A 113 8.11 -0.02 40.34
C ALA A 113 6.78 0.74 40.52
N VAL A 114 5.93 0.35 41.48
CA VAL A 114 4.62 0.99 41.68
C VAL A 114 4.78 2.31 42.42
N GLY A 115 5.60 2.34 43.47
CA GLY A 115 5.93 3.57 44.20
C GLY A 115 6.65 4.58 43.32
N ARG A 116 7.56 4.14 42.44
CA ARG A 116 8.24 5.03 41.47
C ARG A 116 7.28 5.67 40.45
N ARG A 117 6.14 5.06 40.17
CA ARG A 117 5.05 5.65 39.36
C ARG A 117 4.06 6.50 40.18
N ALA A 118 4.31 6.69 41.47
CA ALA A 118 3.39 7.35 42.41
C ALA A 118 1.97 6.71 42.40
N GLY A 119 1.89 5.38 42.27
CA GLY A 119 0.63 4.65 42.28
C GLY A 119 -0.21 4.77 41.01
N LYS A 120 0.27 5.46 39.95
CA LYS A 120 -0.41 5.50 38.66
C LYS A 120 -0.48 4.08 38.06
N PRO A 121 -1.66 3.61 37.60
CA PRO A 121 -1.75 2.31 36.95
C PRO A 121 -0.82 2.31 35.74
N GLY A 122 -0.04 1.24 35.60
CA GLY A 122 0.77 1.03 34.41
C GLY A 122 -0.16 0.93 33.21
N GLY A 123 -0.27 2.02 32.46
CA GLY A 123 -1.26 2.19 31.40
C GLY A 123 -1.19 1.04 30.39
N VAL A 124 -2.20 0.19 30.40
CA VAL A 124 -2.55 -0.65 29.26
C VAL A 124 -4.06 -0.56 29.11
N LEU A 125 -4.52 0.31 28.21
CA LEU A 125 -5.79 0.07 27.53
C LEU A 125 -5.50 -0.88 26.37
N ALA A 126 -6.28 -1.96 26.31
CA ALA A 126 -6.32 -2.85 25.15
C ALA A 126 -6.71 -2.07 23.88
N PRO A 127 -6.29 -2.52 22.68
CA PRO A 127 -6.97 -2.10 21.47
C PRO A 127 -8.42 -2.60 21.55
N VAL A 128 -9.36 -1.71 21.29
CA VAL A 128 -10.81 -2.00 21.34
C VAL A 128 -11.14 -3.13 20.35
N GLY A 129 -11.62 -4.25 20.91
CA GLY A 129 -12.24 -5.39 20.22
C GLY A 129 -12.97 -6.23 21.28
N GLY A 130 -14.31 -6.29 21.20
CA GLY A 130 -15.19 -6.60 22.33
C GLY A 130 -15.47 -8.09 22.66
N GLY A 131 -15.79 -8.31 23.94
CA GLY A 131 -16.61 -9.40 24.53
C GLY A 131 -15.97 -10.80 24.58
N ARG A 132 -16.08 -11.61 25.63
CA ARG A 132 -17.00 -11.65 26.78
C ARG A 132 -16.41 -12.63 27.83
N SER A 133 -16.68 -12.37 29.12
CA SER A 133 -16.36 -13.24 30.27
C SER A 133 -17.04 -14.62 30.20
N VAL A 134 -16.32 -15.71 30.57
CA VAL A 134 -16.84 -16.83 31.40
C VAL A 134 -15.69 -17.56 32.13
N GLY A 135 -15.79 -17.64 33.47
CA GLY A 135 -15.64 -18.88 34.26
C GLY A 135 -14.24 -19.41 34.59
N GLY A 136 -13.90 -19.38 35.88
CA GLY A 136 -12.67 -19.91 36.45
C GLY A 136 -12.59 -21.45 36.55
N GLY A 137 -11.36 -21.93 36.74
CA GLY A 137 -11.06 -23.34 37.00
C GLY A 137 -9.58 -23.51 37.39
N THR A 138 -9.35 -23.60 38.69
CA THR A 138 -8.08 -23.92 39.36
C THR A 138 -7.55 -25.32 39.01
N ARG A 139 -6.27 -25.47 38.65
CA ARG A 139 -5.41 -26.63 39.01
C ARG A 139 -3.95 -26.39 38.56
N ARG A 140 -3.02 -26.10 39.47
CA ARG A 140 -2.17 -27.01 40.28
C ARG A 140 -1.08 -27.74 39.46
N VAL A 141 0.16 -27.28 39.67
CA VAL A 141 1.45 -27.92 39.31
C VAL A 141 1.73 -29.11 40.25
N PRO A 142 2.54 -30.10 39.83
CA PRO A 142 3.80 -30.38 40.55
C PRO A 142 4.99 -30.60 39.57
N SER A 143 6.18 -30.03 39.82
CA SER A 143 7.36 -30.64 40.52
C SER A 143 7.62 -32.11 40.14
N SER A 144 8.82 -32.59 39.81
CA SER A 144 10.16 -32.45 40.42
C SER A 144 11.20 -33.08 39.45
N ALA A 145 12.41 -32.52 39.30
CA ALA A 145 13.69 -32.89 39.95
C ALA A 145 14.49 -34.10 39.40
N ALA A 146 15.77 -33.79 39.10
CA ALA A 146 17.00 -34.55 39.33
C ALA A 146 17.50 -35.65 38.35
N SER A 147 18.59 -35.30 37.64
CA SER A 147 19.96 -35.88 37.67
C SER A 147 20.11 -37.38 38.02
N ARG A 148 20.88 -38.24 37.32
CA ARG A 148 22.34 -38.25 36.99
C ARG A 148 22.68 -39.72 36.50
N PRO A 149 23.95 -40.20 36.31
CA PRO A 149 24.98 -39.97 35.27
C PRO A 149 25.52 -41.27 34.58
N THR A 150 26.55 -41.15 33.71
CA THR A 150 27.86 -41.92 33.63
C THR A 150 28.34 -42.05 32.16
N ALA A 151 29.49 -41.47 31.76
CA ALA A 151 30.87 -42.02 31.66
C ALA A 151 31.01 -43.20 30.68
N SER A 152 32.06 -43.43 29.87
CA SER A 152 33.31 -42.78 29.43
C SER A 152 33.95 -43.77 28.42
N GLY A 153 34.70 -43.35 27.40
CA GLY A 153 35.45 -44.30 26.56
C GLY A 153 36.31 -43.66 25.46
N THR A 154 37.62 -43.70 25.66
CA THR A 154 38.72 -43.20 24.81
C THR A 154 39.24 -44.23 23.80
N ARG A 155 39.66 -43.82 22.58
CA ARG A 155 40.91 -44.27 21.91
C ARG A 155 41.24 -43.46 20.63
N ALA A 156 42.55 -43.26 20.40
CA ALA A 156 43.20 -42.47 19.33
C ALA A 156 43.84 -43.41 18.24
N PRO A 157 44.81 -42.99 17.38
CA PRO A 157 44.74 -42.09 16.20
C PRO A 157 45.43 -42.66 14.91
N SER A 158 45.36 -41.95 13.77
CA SER A 158 46.31 -42.04 12.62
C SER A 158 46.23 -40.76 11.74
N SER A 159 47.23 -39.88 11.74
CA SER A 159 48.45 -39.77 10.88
C SER A 159 48.25 -39.19 9.45
N THR A 160 48.44 -37.86 9.37
CA THR A 160 49.19 -37.04 8.38
C THR A 160 49.46 -37.49 6.94
N SER A 161 49.18 -36.57 5.99
CA SER A 161 50.14 -36.20 4.93
C SER A 161 49.95 -34.73 4.48
N THR A 162 51.06 -34.12 4.05
CA THR A 162 51.38 -32.69 3.88
C THR A 162 51.36 -32.24 2.42
N ALA A 163 50.98 -30.97 2.15
CA ALA A 163 51.61 -30.15 1.08
C ALA A 163 51.32 -28.64 1.26
N ARG A 164 52.32 -27.81 0.97
CA ARG A 164 52.47 -26.36 1.23
C ARG A 164 52.42 -25.58 -0.09
N ALA A 165 51.80 -24.39 -0.11
CA ALA A 165 51.77 -23.45 -1.24
C ALA A 165 52.58 -22.15 -0.93
N PRO A 166 53.13 -21.44 -1.95
CA PRO A 166 53.94 -20.23 -1.76
C PRO A 166 53.13 -18.92 -1.92
N SER A 167 53.70 -17.84 -1.36
CA SER A 167 53.19 -16.47 -1.27
C SER A 167 53.55 -15.57 -2.46
N ALA A 168 52.68 -14.62 -2.80
CA ALA A 168 53.03 -13.43 -3.58
C ALA A 168 52.26 -12.18 -3.09
N THR A 169 53.00 -11.09 -2.87
CA THR A 169 52.49 -9.75 -2.52
C THR A 169 53.16 -8.75 -3.48
N SER A 170 52.40 -7.82 -4.10
CA SER A 170 52.83 -6.43 -4.39
C SER A 170 51.98 -5.69 -5.45
N THR A 171 50.68 -5.48 -5.24
CA THR A 171 49.86 -4.54 -6.07
C THR A 171 48.81 -3.72 -5.30
N THR A 172 48.71 -3.84 -3.98
CA THR A 172 47.58 -3.33 -3.18
C THR A 172 47.71 -1.90 -2.64
N ALA A 173 48.88 -1.26 -2.71
CA ALA A 173 49.09 0.03 -2.05
C ALA A 173 48.46 1.23 -2.79
N ALA A 174 48.57 1.28 -4.13
CA ALA A 174 48.06 2.41 -4.93
C ALA A 174 46.52 2.43 -5.04
N SER A 175 45.88 1.25 -5.06
CA SER A 175 44.41 1.13 -5.09
C SER A 175 43.75 1.52 -3.76
N THR A 176 44.48 1.38 -2.65
CA THR A 176 43.96 1.68 -1.31
C THR A 176 43.83 3.18 -1.07
N ALA A 177 44.77 3.99 -1.58
CA ALA A 177 44.73 5.44 -1.44
C ALA A 177 43.58 6.08 -2.26
N ALA A 178 43.34 5.60 -3.49
CA ALA A 178 42.23 6.06 -4.32
C ALA A 178 40.87 5.67 -3.70
N LEU A 179 40.76 4.46 -3.15
CA LEU A 179 39.57 4.00 -2.45
C LEU A 179 39.30 4.82 -1.17
N GLN A 180 40.33 5.16 -0.41
CA GLN A 180 40.19 6.01 0.78
C GLN A 180 39.73 7.42 0.44
N LYS A 181 40.23 8.01 -0.67
CA LYS A 181 39.79 9.32 -1.14
C LYS A 181 38.32 9.31 -1.58
N ALA A 182 37.90 8.30 -2.36
CA ALA A 182 36.51 8.14 -2.76
C ALA A 182 35.59 7.92 -1.54
N GLN A 183 36.03 7.13 -0.56
CA GLN A 183 35.28 6.92 0.69
C GLN A 183 35.16 8.20 1.53
N SER A 184 36.17 9.09 1.53
CA SER A 184 36.04 10.40 2.19
C SER A 184 35.08 11.33 1.46
N GLU A 185 35.11 11.37 0.13
CA GLU A 185 34.20 12.20 -0.67
C GLU A 185 32.74 11.75 -0.50
N VAL A 186 32.48 10.44 -0.51
CA VAL A 186 31.14 9.88 -0.23
C VAL A 186 30.67 10.27 1.17
N ARG A 187 31.53 10.22 2.19
CA ARG A 187 31.15 10.65 3.55
C ARG A 187 30.81 12.13 3.62
N THR A 188 31.57 12.98 2.93
CA THR A 188 31.30 14.42 2.88
C THR A 188 29.98 14.71 2.18
N LEU A 189 29.73 14.09 1.01
CA LEU A 189 28.48 14.27 0.27
C LEU A 189 27.26 13.75 1.04
N THR A 190 27.39 12.61 1.73
CA THR A 190 26.31 12.09 2.59
C THR A 190 26.01 13.03 3.77
N SER A 191 27.03 13.70 4.32
CA SER A 191 26.85 14.72 5.37
C SER A 191 26.11 15.94 4.82
N GLN A 192 26.51 16.43 3.65
CA GLN A 192 25.87 17.59 2.99
C GLN A 192 24.42 17.29 2.60
N LEU A 193 24.12 16.07 2.15
CA LEU A 193 22.76 15.64 1.83
C LEU A 193 21.88 15.59 3.10
N ALA A 194 22.42 15.09 4.21
CA ALA A 194 21.72 15.08 5.49
C ALA A 194 21.42 16.51 5.98
N GLU A 195 22.40 17.40 5.92
CA GLU A 195 22.22 18.83 6.27
C GLU A 195 21.20 19.52 5.37
N SER A 196 21.21 19.24 4.05
CA SER A 196 20.23 19.78 3.11
C SER A 196 18.82 19.26 3.38
N HIS A 197 18.67 17.97 3.72
CA HIS A 197 17.37 17.40 4.08
C HIS A 197 16.82 18.01 5.38
N ASP A 198 17.69 18.22 6.38
CA ASP A 198 17.29 18.88 7.62
C ASP A 198 16.87 20.34 7.38
N LEU A 199 17.58 21.04 6.50
CA LEU A 199 17.23 22.40 6.09
C LEU A 199 15.88 22.42 5.35
N ILE A 200 15.67 21.54 4.36
CA ILE A 200 14.38 21.45 3.65
C ILE A 200 13.25 21.14 4.62
N ALA A 201 13.42 20.17 5.52
CA ALA A 201 12.41 19.80 6.50
C ALA A 201 12.11 20.93 7.51
N SER A 202 13.07 21.83 7.77
CA SER A 202 12.82 23.05 8.55
C SER A 202 12.04 24.09 7.74
N LEU A 203 12.40 24.31 6.48
CA LEU A 203 11.72 25.24 5.58
C LEU A 203 10.29 24.80 5.24
N GLU A 204 10.03 23.51 5.08
CA GLU A 204 8.69 22.97 4.87
C GLU A 204 7.82 23.17 6.10
N ARG A 205 8.37 22.97 7.30
CA ARG A 205 7.64 23.25 8.56
C ARG A 205 7.30 24.74 8.70
N GLU A 206 8.22 25.63 8.32
CA GLU A 206 7.97 27.07 8.32
C GLU A 206 6.94 27.45 7.25
N ARG A 207 7.07 26.93 6.03
CA ARG A 207 6.11 27.11 4.93
C ARG A 207 4.70 26.68 5.35
N ASP A 208 4.54 25.48 5.87
CA ASP A 208 3.22 24.94 6.24
C ASP A 208 2.61 25.73 7.42
N PHE A 209 3.46 26.19 8.35
CA PHE A 209 3.03 27.05 9.44
C PHE A 209 2.52 28.42 8.93
N TYR A 210 3.23 29.07 8.02
CA TYR A 210 2.80 30.36 7.46
C TYR A 210 1.61 30.19 6.51
N PHE A 211 1.59 29.15 5.69
CA PHE A 211 0.48 28.82 4.81
C PHE A 211 -0.81 28.56 5.60
N GLY A 212 -0.74 27.75 6.67
CA GLY A 212 -1.88 27.52 7.56
C GLY A 212 -2.42 28.81 8.16
N LYS A 213 -1.54 29.72 8.61
CA LYS A 213 -1.95 31.04 9.11
C LYS A 213 -2.63 31.90 8.05
N LEU A 214 -2.10 31.92 6.83
CA LEU A 214 -2.71 32.67 5.72
C LEU A 214 -4.06 32.08 5.35
N ARG A 215 -4.23 30.75 5.38
CA ARG A 215 -5.52 30.08 5.17
C ARG A 215 -6.54 30.41 6.26
N ASP A 216 -6.13 30.43 7.53
CA ASP A 216 -7.01 30.84 8.63
C ASP A 216 -7.49 32.29 8.44
N ILE A 217 -6.59 33.20 8.02
CA ILE A 217 -6.94 34.59 7.71
C ILE A 217 -7.90 34.65 6.50
N GLU A 218 -7.65 33.87 5.46
CA GLU A 218 -8.50 33.79 4.26
C GLU A 218 -9.93 33.35 4.60
N VAL A 219 -10.08 32.31 5.45
CA VAL A 219 -11.39 31.83 5.91
C VAL A 219 -12.12 32.91 6.69
N LEU A 220 -11.44 33.59 7.63
CA LEU A 220 -12.03 34.67 8.43
C LEU A 220 -12.50 35.83 7.54
N VAL A 221 -11.72 36.15 6.51
CA VAL A 221 -12.02 37.21 5.55
C VAL A 221 -13.21 36.83 4.64
N GLN A 222 -13.27 35.58 4.15
CA GLN A 222 -14.39 35.06 3.37
C GLN A 222 -15.69 35.01 4.20
N GLU A 223 -15.60 34.57 5.45
CA GLU A 223 -16.75 34.53 6.37
C GLU A 223 -17.29 35.94 6.64
N TYR A 224 -16.42 36.92 6.87
CA TYR A 224 -16.84 38.31 7.06
C TYR A 224 -17.49 38.89 5.79
N ALA A 225 -16.90 38.65 4.61
CA ALA A 225 -17.44 39.10 3.33
C ALA A 225 -18.82 38.48 3.01
N ALA A 226 -19.06 37.23 3.43
CA ALA A 226 -20.33 36.55 3.23
C ALA A 226 -21.44 36.98 4.22
N THR A 227 -21.08 37.49 5.39
CA THR A 227 -22.02 37.74 6.49
C THR A 227 -22.34 39.22 6.71
N VAL A 228 -21.44 40.14 6.35
CA VAL A 228 -21.61 41.58 6.58
C VAL A 228 -21.86 42.30 5.26
N ARG A 229 -23.01 42.98 5.15
CA ARG A 229 -23.31 43.80 3.97
C ARG A 229 -22.40 45.04 3.93
N PRO A 230 -21.85 45.42 2.77
CA PRO A 230 -20.92 46.56 2.64
C PRO A 230 -21.43 47.88 3.22
N GLU A 231 -22.75 48.07 3.25
CA GLU A 231 -23.41 49.27 3.76
C GLU A 231 -23.43 49.36 5.30
N GLU A 232 -23.25 48.22 6.00
CA GLU A 232 -23.31 48.13 7.46
C GLU A 232 -21.96 48.48 8.13
N ALA A 233 -20.82 48.31 7.44
CA ALA A 233 -19.49 48.59 7.96
C ALA A 233 -18.44 48.91 6.84
N PRO A 234 -18.59 50.04 6.12
CA PRO A 234 -17.83 50.32 4.91
C PRO A 234 -16.30 50.41 5.09
N GLU A 235 -15.81 50.90 6.24
CA GLU A 235 -14.37 50.95 6.54
C GLU A 235 -13.77 49.54 6.70
N VAL A 236 -14.52 48.62 7.31
CA VAL A 236 -14.05 47.25 7.56
C VAL A 236 -14.13 46.43 6.27
N THR A 237 -15.18 46.57 5.47
CA THR A 237 -15.28 45.94 4.15
C THR A 237 -14.14 46.38 3.22
N THR A 238 -13.75 47.65 3.28
CA THR A 238 -12.59 48.16 2.51
C THR A 238 -11.27 47.53 2.97
N LEU A 239 -11.07 47.36 4.28
CA LEU A 239 -9.88 46.68 4.82
C LEU A 239 -9.85 45.21 4.42
N VAL A 240 -10.98 44.51 4.50
CA VAL A 240 -11.11 43.10 4.11
C VAL A 240 -10.78 42.91 2.62
N GLY A 241 -11.27 43.79 1.74
CA GLY A 241 -10.91 43.75 0.31
C GLY A 241 -9.42 43.96 0.06
N LYS A 242 -8.75 44.85 0.81
CA LYS A 242 -7.28 45.01 0.73
C LYS A 242 -6.52 43.77 1.19
N VAL A 243 -6.99 43.09 2.24
CA VAL A 243 -6.38 41.84 2.73
C VAL A 243 -6.56 40.72 1.71
N GLN A 244 -7.73 40.60 1.06
CA GLN A 244 -7.93 39.65 -0.05
C GLN A 244 -6.97 39.94 -1.21
N GLY A 245 -6.84 41.21 -1.59
CA GLY A 245 -5.90 41.62 -2.63
C GLY A 245 -4.48 41.13 -2.37
N ILE A 246 -3.98 41.27 -1.14
CA ILE A 246 -2.65 40.78 -0.75
C ILE A 246 -2.57 39.24 -0.74
N LEU A 247 -3.63 38.54 -0.30
CA LEU A 247 -3.65 37.07 -0.22
C LEU A 247 -3.67 36.40 -1.60
N TYR A 248 -4.24 37.06 -2.60
CA TYR A 248 -4.35 36.56 -3.97
C TYR A 248 -3.42 37.27 -4.95
N GLU A 249 -2.54 38.15 -4.46
CA GLU A 249 -1.50 38.76 -5.27
C GLU A 249 -0.52 37.67 -5.73
N THR A 250 -0.34 37.56 -7.04
CA THR A 250 0.55 36.58 -7.67
C THR A 250 1.81 37.27 -8.19
N GLU A 251 2.97 36.62 -8.04
CA GLU A 251 4.19 37.08 -8.72
C GLU A 251 4.10 36.82 -10.23
N GLU A 252 4.67 37.71 -11.05
CA GLU A 252 4.68 37.63 -12.52
C GLU A 252 5.12 36.23 -12.99
N GLY A 253 4.17 35.43 -13.49
CA GLY A 253 4.39 34.08 -14.01
C GLY A 253 3.54 32.97 -13.36
N PHE A 254 2.71 33.29 -12.35
CA PHE A 254 1.78 32.33 -11.73
C PHE A 254 0.35 32.87 -11.80
N GLU A 255 -0.48 32.43 -12.75
CA GLU A 255 -1.90 32.82 -12.81
C GLU A 255 -2.76 31.89 -11.93
N ALA A 256 -3.62 32.47 -11.09
CA ALA A 256 -4.68 31.76 -10.38
C ALA A 256 -5.90 31.60 -11.31
N PRO A 257 -6.63 30.46 -11.26
CA PRO A 257 -7.79 30.24 -12.11
C PRO A 257 -8.95 31.14 -11.69
N GLU A 258 -9.52 31.87 -12.66
CA GLU A 258 -10.63 32.79 -12.44
C GLU A 258 -11.92 32.05 -12.02
N THR A 259 -12.55 32.52 -10.95
CA THR A 259 -13.91 32.13 -10.55
C THR A 259 -14.89 33.20 -11.03
N GLU A 260 -15.67 32.89 -12.07
CA GLU A 260 -16.78 33.74 -12.53
C GLU A 260 -18.11 33.28 -11.92
N GLU A 261 -18.75 34.16 -11.15
CA GLU A 261 -20.18 34.09 -10.84
C GLU A 261 -20.93 35.03 -11.81
N GLU A 262 -21.77 34.49 -12.70
CA GLU A 262 -22.77 35.29 -13.42
C GLU A 262 -24.17 34.68 -13.32
N GLY A 263 -25.13 35.50 -12.89
CA GLY A 263 -26.53 35.14 -12.73
C GLY A 263 -27.32 35.16 -14.05
N LEU A 264 -28.06 34.09 -14.33
CA LEU A 264 -28.99 33.95 -15.46
C LEU A 264 -30.45 33.93 -14.98
N VAL A 265 -31.36 34.54 -15.76
CA VAL A 265 -32.82 34.50 -15.54
C VAL A 265 -33.47 33.60 -16.61
N GLU A 266 -34.33 32.66 -16.20
CA GLU A 266 -34.92 31.60 -17.05
C GLU A 266 -35.85 32.10 -18.17
N GLY A 267 -35.72 31.48 -19.37
CA GLY A 267 -36.58 31.69 -20.55
C GLY A 267 -37.10 30.37 -21.18
N VAL A 268 -38.25 30.51 -21.86
CA VAL A 268 -39.29 29.50 -22.21
C VAL A 268 -38.82 28.28 -23.04
N GLU A 269 -39.42 27.11 -22.75
CA GLU A 269 -39.23 25.82 -23.43
C GLU A 269 -39.90 25.78 -24.81
N GLY A 270 -39.13 25.41 -25.85
CA GLY A 270 -39.64 25.07 -27.18
C GLY A 270 -39.20 23.67 -27.62
N VAL A 271 -40.07 22.94 -28.30
CA VAL A 271 -39.79 21.60 -28.85
C VAL A 271 -39.22 21.74 -30.25
N ALA A 272 -38.03 21.18 -30.48
CA ALA A 272 -37.42 21.03 -31.80
C ALA A 272 -37.33 19.54 -32.18
N ILE A 273 -37.29 19.26 -33.48
CA ILE A 273 -37.24 17.92 -34.05
C ILE A 273 -35.96 17.81 -34.88
N ASP A 274 -35.13 16.80 -34.64
CA ASP A 274 -33.91 16.59 -35.41
C ASP A 274 -34.17 15.96 -36.80
N GLU A 275 -33.11 15.86 -37.60
CA GLU A 275 -33.10 15.28 -38.94
C GLU A 275 -33.43 13.78 -38.99
N ASN A 276 -33.50 13.11 -37.82
CA ASN A 276 -33.94 11.73 -37.65
C ASN A 276 -35.35 11.62 -37.04
N GLY A 277 -36.04 12.74 -36.81
CA GLY A 277 -37.40 12.79 -36.29
C GLY A 277 -37.52 12.71 -34.76
N ALA A 278 -36.42 12.81 -34.00
CA ALA A 278 -36.45 12.81 -32.55
C ALA A 278 -36.76 14.21 -32.01
N ALA A 279 -37.82 14.32 -31.21
CA ALA A 279 -38.21 15.57 -30.56
C ALA A 279 -37.43 15.77 -29.26
N TYR A 280 -36.83 16.95 -29.09
CA TYR A 280 -36.16 17.35 -27.86
C TYR A 280 -36.50 18.80 -27.47
N THR A 281 -36.46 19.07 -26.17
CA THR A 281 -36.80 20.37 -25.59
C THR A 281 -35.55 21.25 -25.54
N ARG A 282 -35.62 22.46 -26.11
CA ARG A 282 -34.53 23.45 -26.08
C ARG A 282 -34.97 24.66 -25.22
N ARG A 283 -34.12 25.07 -24.28
CA ARG A 283 -34.29 26.31 -23.49
C ARG A 283 -33.49 27.45 -24.10
N PHE A 284 -34.07 28.64 -24.14
CA PHE A 284 -33.43 29.87 -24.59
C PHE A 284 -33.23 30.81 -23.41
N PHE A 285 -32.06 31.43 -23.29
CA PHE A 285 -31.77 32.50 -22.33
C PHE A 285 -31.48 33.80 -23.08
N TYR A 286 -31.90 34.94 -22.53
CA TYR A 286 -31.62 36.28 -23.06
C TYR A 286 -30.92 37.12 -22.00
N THR A 287 -29.87 37.85 -22.38
CA THR A 287 -29.27 38.93 -21.58
C THR A 287 -29.75 40.29 -22.10
N HIS A 288 -30.10 41.20 -21.20
CA HIS A 288 -30.46 42.57 -21.54
C HIS A 288 -29.20 43.42 -21.67
N HIS A 289 -28.70 43.64 -22.88
CA HIS A 289 -27.94 44.84 -23.19
C HIS A 289 -28.17 45.26 -24.65
N GLN A 290 -28.69 46.48 -24.80
CA GLN A 290 -28.73 47.35 -25.98
C GLN A 290 -28.75 46.69 -27.38
N GLU A 291 -29.91 46.79 -28.04
CA GLU A 291 -30.13 46.82 -29.49
C GLU A 291 -28.98 46.31 -30.39
N GLN A 292 -28.70 45.01 -30.37
CA GLN A 292 -28.12 44.28 -31.51
C GLN A 292 -28.20 42.77 -31.27
N LEU A 293 -29.01 42.08 -32.08
CA LEU A 293 -29.03 40.62 -32.18
C LEU A 293 -27.76 40.16 -32.91
N GLN A 294 -26.82 39.54 -32.20
CA GLN A 294 -25.77 38.73 -32.80
C GLN A 294 -25.93 37.26 -32.37
N PRO A 295 -25.71 36.28 -33.28
CA PRO A 295 -25.76 34.87 -32.93
C PRO A 295 -24.58 34.53 -32.01
N ALA A 296 -24.88 34.09 -30.78
CA ALA A 296 -23.89 33.61 -29.85
C ALA A 296 -23.21 32.34 -30.40
N THR A 297 -21.90 32.37 -30.45
CA THR A 297 -20.99 31.24 -30.66
C THR A 297 -21.38 30.06 -29.78
N ASP A 298 -21.31 28.84 -30.33
CA ASP A 298 -21.49 27.57 -29.60
C ASP A 298 -20.53 27.48 -28.41
N GLN A 299 -20.96 27.95 -27.24
CA GLN A 299 -20.30 27.64 -25.98
C GLN A 299 -20.94 26.37 -25.43
N LEU A 300 -20.23 25.26 -25.60
CA LEU A 300 -20.52 23.97 -24.97
C LEU A 300 -20.44 24.15 -23.44
N THR A 301 -21.58 24.26 -22.76
CA THR A 301 -21.61 24.25 -21.29
C THR A 301 -21.36 22.82 -20.82
N ILE A 302 -20.21 22.56 -20.19
CA ILE A 302 -19.92 21.28 -19.53
C ILE A 302 -20.86 21.16 -18.33
N VAL A 303 -21.95 20.40 -18.46
CA VAL A 303 -22.70 19.93 -17.29
C VAL A 303 -21.77 18.99 -16.54
N MET A 304 -21.16 19.45 -15.44
CA MET A 304 -20.39 18.56 -14.57
C MET A 304 -21.35 17.52 -13.98
N SER A 305 -21.26 16.29 -14.45
CA SER A 305 -21.99 15.15 -13.88
C SER A 305 -21.62 15.01 -12.41
N SER A 306 -22.60 14.81 -11.52
CA SER A 306 -22.33 14.54 -10.11
C SER A 306 -21.38 13.34 -9.94
N PRO A 307 -20.47 13.35 -8.94
CA PRO A 307 -19.56 12.23 -8.70
C PRO A 307 -20.33 10.93 -8.44
N ILE A 308 -19.78 9.81 -8.94
CA ILE A 308 -20.27 8.46 -8.73
C ILE A 308 -20.20 8.15 -7.22
N LYS A 309 -21.35 7.85 -6.62
CA LYS A 309 -21.46 7.53 -5.20
C LYS A 309 -21.02 6.10 -4.94
N VAL A 310 -20.04 5.94 -4.08
CA VAL A 310 -19.36 4.66 -3.84
C VAL A 310 -19.71 4.12 -2.46
N GLY A 311 -20.22 2.88 -2.45
CA GLY A 311 -20.34 2.04 -1.27
C GLY A 311 -19.17 1.07 -1.18
N ILE A 312 -18.44 1.05 -0.07
CA ILE A 312 -17.36 0.09 0.15
C ILE A 312 -17.87 -1.09 0.98
N ILE A 313 -17.67 -2.32 0.51
CA ILE A 313 -18.01 -3.55 1.25
C ILE A 313 -16.74 -4.17 1.81
N GLY A 314 -16.64 -4.15 3.14
CA GLY A 314 -15.44 -4.56 3.86
C GLY A 314 -14.44 -3.42 3.97
N HIS A 315 -13.96 -3.16 5.19
CA HIS A 315 -12.95 -2.13 5.44
C HIS A 315 -11.64 -2.76 5.96
N GLY A 316 -11.18 -3.77 5.22
CA GLY A 316 -9.95 -4.52 5.49
C GLY A 316 -8.70 -3.84 4.94
N MET A 317 -7.60 -4.59 4.87
CA MET A 317 -6.31 -4.09 4.34
C MET A 317 -6.45 -3.59 2.91
N SER A 318 -7.13 -4.34 2.03
CA SER A 318 -7.29 -3.95 0.62
C SER A 318 -8.04 -2.62 0.48
N SER A 319 -9.21 -2.47 1.12
CA SER A 319 -9.96 -1.21 1.16
C SER A 319 -9.10 -0.04 1.64
N LYS A 320 -8.38 -0.20 2.76
CA LYS A 320 -7.59 0.87 3.38
C LYS A 320 -6.34 1.24 2.58
N ALA A 321 -5.67 0.27 1.99
CA ALA A 321 -4.39 0.47 1.33
C ALA A 321 -4.56 0.81 -0.15
N PHE A 322 -5.57 0.28 -0.84
CA PHE A 322 -5.71 0.46 -2.29
C PHE A 322 -6.95 1.28 -2.64
N HIS A 323 -8.15 0.76 -2.37
CA HIS A 323 -9.37 1.33 -2.94
C HIS A 323 -9.70 2.72 -2.41
N VAL A 324 -9.69 2.92 -1.08
CA VAL A 324 -10.03 4.21 -0.48
C VAL A 324 -9.05 5.31 -0.92
N PRO A 325 -7.72 5.14 -0.80
CA PRO A 325 -6.76 6.14 -1.27
C PRO A 325 -6.87 6.50 -2.76
N LEU A 326 -7.12 5.52 -3.63
CA LEU A 326 -7.28 5.76 -5.07
C LEU A 326 -8.58 6.49 -5.40
N LEU A 327 -9.69 6.10 -4.77
CA LEU A 327 -11.00 6.75 -4.97
C LEU A 327 -10.99 8.21 -4.50
N VAL A 328 -10.44 8.50 -3.32
CA VAL A 328 -10.37 9.89 -2.81
C VAL A 328 -9.40 10.76 -3.63
N SER A 329 -8.51 10.14 -4.41
CA SER A 329 -7.63 10.86 -5.34
C SER A 329 -8.35 11.27 -6.64
N LEU A 330 -9.63 10.91 -6.80
CA LEU A 330 -10.50 11.29 -7.94
C LEU A 330 -11.80 11.96 -7.46
N PRO A 331 -11.73 13.06 -6.69
CA PRO A 331 -12.91 13.65 -6.04
C PRO A 331 -13.95 14.22 -7.02
N SER A 332 -13.55 14.55 -8.26
CA SER A 332 -14.47 14.98 -9.32
C SER A 332 -15.25 13.81 -9.95
N GLN A 333 -14.75 12.58 -9.84
CA GLN A 333 -15.40 11.39 -10.42
C GLN A 333 -16.07 10.51 -9.37
N PHE A 334 -15.54 10.43 -8.15
CA PHE A 334 -16.01 9.52 -7.12
C PHE A 334 -16.22 10.21 -5.78
N LYS A 335 -17.26 9.78 -5.07
CA LYS A 335 -17.51 10.16 -3.68
C LYS A 335 -17.83 8.92 -2.87
N ILE A 336 -17.05 8.62 -1.84
CA ILE A 336 -17.36 7.52 -0.93
C ILE A 336 -18.47 7.99 0.01
N THR A 337 -19.61 7.31 0.02
CA THR A 337 -20.78 7.74 0.79
C THR A 337 -21.10 6.81 1.95
N GLN A 338 -20.81 5.52 1.83
CA GLN A 338 -21.05 4.54 2.89
C GLN A 338 -20.00 3.44 2.91
N ILE A 339 -19.75 2.89 4.11
CA ILE A 339 -18.89 1.73 4.30
C ILE A 339 -19.66 0.63 5.04
N LEU A 340 -19.80 -0.54 4.43
CA LEU A 340 -20.30 -1.71 5.12
C LEU A 340 -19.20 -2.31 5.99
N SER A 341 -19.42 -2.25 7.31
CA SER A 341 -18.56 -2.91 8.28
C SER A 341 -19.38 -3.49 9.43
N ARG A 342 -19.58 -4.81 9.41
CA ARG A 342 -20.39 -5.56 10.38
C ARG A 342 -20.01 -5.25 11.83
N HIS A 343 -18.72 -5.16 12.12
CA HIS A 343 -18.18 -5.07 13.48
C HIS A 343 -17.46 -3.74 13.79
N ALA A 344 -17.69 -2.68 13.00
CA ALA A 344 -17.10 -1.38 13.35
C ALA A 344 -17.61 -0.91 14.73
N PRO A 345 -16.73 -0.44 15.64
CA PRO A 345 -17.16 0.05 16.94
C PRO A 345 -17.90 1.40 16.85
N SER A 346 -17.63 2.18 15.79
CA SER A 346 -18.25 3.48 15.52
C SER A 346 -19.34 3.38 14.44
N SER A 347 -20.26 4.34 14.43
CA SER A 347 -21.22 4.58 13.34
C SER A 347 -20.59 5.27 12.13
N THR A 348 -19.35 5.74 12.24
CA THR A 348 -18.56 6.30 11.15
C THR A 348 -17.16 5.71 11.10
N ILE A 349 -16.53 5.77 9.93
CA ILE A 349 -15.13 5.43 9.71
C ILE A 349 -14.46 6.64 9.08
N ARG A 350 -13.42 7.14 9.74
CA ARG A 350 -12.55 8.18 9.18
C ARG A 350 -11.66 7.59 8.09
N ILE A 351 -11.79 8.08 6.86
CA ILE A 351 -11.04 7.61 5.68
C ILE A 351 -9.79 8.47 5.41
N ALA A 352 -9.01 8.10 4.38
CA ALA A 352 -7.75 8.74 4.04
C ALA A 352 -7.86 10.25 3.71
N SER A 353 -9.02 10.71 3.20
CA SER A 353 -9.28 12.16 3.00
C SER A 353 -9.50 12.93 4.31
N GLY A 354 -9.63 12.23 5.44
CA GLY A 354 -10.03 12.82 6.71
C GLY A 354 -11.55 12.98 6.86
N GLU A 355 -12.36 12.47 5.93
CA GLU A 355 -13.82 12.47 6.10
C GLU A 355 -14.29 11.31 6.97
N ASP A 356 -15.34 11.54 7.76
CA ASP A 356 -16.03 10.51 8.54
C ASP A 356 -17.19 9.94 7.74
N ILE A 357 -17.01 8.73 7.22
CA ILE A 357 -18.00 8.06 6.35
C ILE A 357 -18.97 7.21 7.18
N PRO A 358 -20.29 7.34 7.00
CA PRO A 358 -21.29 6.50 7.66
C PRO A 358 -21.07 5.00 7.46
N VAL A 359 -21.27 4.23 8.52
CA VAL A 359 -21.19 2.77 8.53
C VAL A 359 -22.57 2.15 8.45
N VAL A 360 -22.75 1.24 7.49
CA VAL A 360 -23.91 0.33 7.41
C VAL A 360 -23.51 -1.08 7.85
N ARG A 361 -24.49 -1.88 8.29
CA ARG A 361 -24.23 -3.18 8.94
C ARG A 361 -24.56 -4.38 8.08
N SER A 362 -25.29 -4.17 7.00
CA SER A 362 -25.70 -5.21 6.05
C SER A 362 -25.55 -4.72 4.61
N ALA A 363 -25.50 -5.67 3.66
CA ALA A 363 -25.46 -5.34 2.24
C ALA A 363 -26.80 -4.78 1.79
N GLU A 364 -27.88 -5.27 2.39
CA GLU A 364 -29.24 -4.81 2.17
C GLU A 364 -29.38 -3.32 2.56
N GLU A 365 -28.84 -2.90 3.70
CA GLU A 365 -28.77 -1.48 4.08
C GLU A 365 -27.95 -0.66 3.08
N LEU A 366 -26.80 -1.18 2.63
CA LEU A 366 -25.94 -0.47 1.67
C LEU A 366 -26.63 -0.29 0.31
N TYR A 367 -27.26 -1.34 -0.22
CA TYR A 367 -27.88 -1.30 -1.54
C TYR A 367 -29.19 -0.52 -1.56
N ALA A 368 -29.82 -0.33 -0.40
CA ALA A 368 -30.97 0.56 -0.23
C ALA A 368 -30.58 2.06 -0.29
N THR A 369 -29.29 2.41 -0.23
CA THR A 369 -28.85 3.80 -0.41
C THR A 369 -28.72 4.17 -1.89
N ASP A 370 -28.42 5.45 -2.14
CA ASP A 370 -28.24 6.05 -3.46
C ASP A 370 -26.84 5.84 -4.06
N ILE A 371 -26.11 4.80 -3.64
CA ILE A 371 -24.83 4.46 -4.28
C ILE A 371 -25.02 4.06 -5.75
N ASP A 372 -24.02 4.35 -6.57
CA ASP A 372 -23.93 3.98 -7.99
C ASP A 372 -22.97 2.80 -8.20
N LEU A 373 -21.96 2.67 -7.33
CA LEU A 373 -20.89 1.68 -7.40
C LEU A 373 -20.65 1.01 -6.04
N ALA A 374 -20.63 -0.32 -6.01
CA ALA A 374 -20.20 -1.11 -4.86
C ALA A 374 -18.77 -1.65 -5.09
N VAL A 375 -17.85 -1.37 -4.16
CA VAL A 375 -16.47 -1.90 -4.18
C VAL A 375 -16.33 -2.99 -3.14
N ILE A 376 -16.11 -4.23 -3.58
CA ILE A 376 -16.12 -5.44 -2.74
C ILE A 376 -14.70 -5.87 -2.44
N THR A 377 -14.32 -5.78 -1.17
CA THR A 377 -12.95 -6.04 -0.67
C THR A 377 -12.92 -7.05 0.47
N THR A 378 -13.97 -7.88 0.57
CA THR A 378 -14.14 -8.89 1.62
C THR A 378 -13.30 -10.13 1.35
N GLU A 379 -13.55 -11.21 2.09
CA GLU A 379 -12.89 -12.50 1.82
C GLU A 379 -13.43 -13.12 0.52
N ASN A 380 -12.56 -13.83 -0.21
CA ASN A 380 -12.81 -14.35 -1.55
C ASN A 380 -14.15 -15.11 -1.68
N LYS A 381 -14.53 -15.90 -0.67
CA LYS A 381 -15.76 -16.72 -0.66
C LYS A 381 -17.05 -15.89 -0.68
N THR A 382 -16.96 -14.61 -0.36
CA THR A 382 -18.13 -13.71 -0.27
C THR A 382 -18.25 -12.78 -1.48
N HIS A 383 -17.27 -12.77 -2.39
CA HIS A 383 -17.27 -11.88 -3.56
C HIS A 383 -18.52 -12.08 -4.41
N PHE A 384 -18.83 -13.34 -4.74
CA PHE A 384 -19.97 -13.69 -5.57
C PHE A 384 -21.30 -13.18 -4.99
N GLU A 385 -21.60 -13.50 -3.72
CA GLU A 385 -22.88 -13.12 -3.12
C GLU A 385 -23.05 -11.60 -3.05
N TYR A 386 -22.01 -10.86 -2.66
CA TYR A 386 -22.10 -9.39 -2.62
C TYR A 386 -22.24 -8.80 -4.03
N ALA A 387 -21.44 -9.26 -4.99
CA ALA A 387 -21.46 -8.74 -6.36
C ALA A 387 -22.79 -9.02 -7.04
N LYS A 388 -23.32 -10.24 -6.91
CA LYS A 388 -24.60 -10.65 -7.47
C LYS A 388 -25.73 -9.77 -6.92
N LYS A 389 -25.83 -9.63 -5.59
CA LYS A 389 -26.86 -8.78 -4.96
C LYS A 389 -26.76 -7.30 -5.37
N ALA A 390 -25.55 -6.76 -5.52
CA ALA A 390 -25.35 -5.39 -5.98
C ALA A 390 -25.85 -5.21 -7.43
N LEU A 391 -25.46 -6.11 -8.33
CA LEU A 391 -25.93 -6.10 -9.73
C LEU A 391 -27.46 -6.29 -9.81
N GLU A 392 -28.02 -7.20 -9.02
CA GLU A 392 -29.47 -7.39 -8.90
C GLU A 392 -30.19 -6.10 -8.49
N ALA A 393 -29.62 -5.35 -7.54
CA ALA A 393 -30.08 -4.04 -7.08
C ALA A 393 -29.77 -2.87 -8.04
N GLY A 394 -29.23 -3.14 -9.23
CA GLY A 394 -28.96 -2.10 -10.24
C GLY A 394 -27.68 -1.30 -10.00
N LYS A 395 -26.76 -1.81 -9.19
CA LYS A 395 -25.51 -1.13 -8.82
C LYS A 395 -24.33 -1.67 -9.65
N ASN A 396 -23.43 -0.79 -10.07
CA ASN A 396 -22.16 -1.20 -10.66
C ASN A 396 -21.27 -1.86 -9.60
N VAL A 397 -20.31 -2.69 -10.00
CA VAL A 397 -19.43 -3.39 -9.06
C VAL A 397 -17.96 -3.35 -9.47
N VAL A 398 -17.09 -3.17 -8.47
CA VAL A 398 -15.66 -3.49 -8.53
C VAL A 398 -15.40 -4.62 -7.53
N VAL A 399 -14.77 -5.69 -7.95
CA VAL A 399 -14.50 -6.87 -7.12
C VAL A 399 -13.01 -7.09 -6.99
N GLU A 400 -12.52 -7.28 -5.77
CA GLU A 400 -11.14 -7.70 -5.51
C GLU A 400 -10.80 -9.03 -6.17
N LYS A 401 -9.50 -9.25 -6.39
CA LYS A 401 -8.99 -10.53 -6.89
C LYS A 401 -8.78 -11.52 -5.74
N PRO A 402 -8.98 -12.84 -5.96
CA PRO A 402 -9.56 -13.47 -7.14
C PRO A 402 -11.05 -13.14 -7.29
N PHE A 403 -11.53 -13.07 -8.54
CA PHE A 403 -12.86 -12.53 -8.86
C PHE A 403 -14.00 -13.24 -8.12
N THR A 404 -14.02 -14.58 -8.16
CA THR A 404 -14.98 -15.43 -7.43
C THR A 404 -14.30 -16.69 -6.90
N ALA A 405 -15.03 -17.53 -6.16
CA ALA A 405 -14.50 -18.80 -5.66
C ALA A 405 -14.52 -19.91 -6.73
N THR A 406 -15.44 -19.84 -7.69
CA THR A 406 -15.57 -20.82 -8.78
C THR A 406 -15.76 -20.16 -10.15
N LEU A 407 -15.42 -20.86 -11.24
CA LEU A 407 -15.69 -20.37 -12.60
C LEU A 407 -17.17 -20.15 -12.88
N ALA A 408 -18.05 -21.03 -12.38
CA ALA A 408 -19.49 -20.93 -12.59
C ALA A 408 -20.05 -19.62 -12.00
N GLU A 409 -19.57 -19.23 -10.83
CA GLU A 409 -19.92 -17.93 -10.22
C GLU A 409 -19.44 -16.75 -11.07
N ALA A 410 -18.20 -16.79 -11.58
CA ALA A 410 -17.67 -15.73 -12.44
C ALA A 410 -18.44 -15.61 -13.75
N GLU A 411 -18.82 -16.74 -14.37
CA GLU A 411 -19.66 -16.78 -15.56
C GLU A 411 -21.05 -16.19 -15.30
N GLU A 412 -21.64 -16.52 -14.16
CA GLU A 412 -22.95 -15.98 -13.77
C GLU A 412 -22.89 -14.46 -13.58
N LEU A 413 -21.87 -13.94 -12.88
CA LEU A 413 -21.69 -12.49 -12.73
C LEU A 413 -21.47 -11.78 -14.06
N ALA A 414 -20.66 -12.36 -14.95
CA ALA A 414 -20.41 -11.80 -16.27
C ALA A 414 -21.70 -11.69 -17.09
N LYS A 415 -22.51 -12.76 -17.12
CA LYS A 415 -23.82 -12.78 -17.79
C LYS A 415 -24.80 -11.80 -17.15
N LEU A 416 -24.83 -11.72 -15.82
CA LEU A 416 -25.73 -10.84 -15.09
C LEU A 416 -25.41 -9.36 -15.34
N ALA A 417 -24.13 -8.98 -15.30
CA ALA A 417 -23.69 -7.63 -15.58
C ALA A 417 -24.00 -7.21 -17.01
N GLU A 418 -23.71 -8.08 -17.98
CA GLU A 418 -24.02 -7.86 -19.41
C GLU A 418 -25.53 -7.73 -19.64
N GLY A 419 -26.34 -8.63 -19.08
CA GLY A 419 -27.79 -8.59 -19.22
C GLY A 419 -28.47 -7.36 -18.60
N LYS A 420 -27.80 -6.70 -17.64
CA LYS A 420 -28.28 -5.47 -17.01
C LYS A 420 -27.64 -4.19 -17.55
N GLY A 421 -26.63 -4.30 -18.42
CA GLY A 421 -25.86 -3.15 -18.90
C GLY A 421 -25.08 -2.44 -17.77
N LEU A 422 -24.65 -3.17 -16.75
CA LEU A 422 -23.90 -2.63 -15.60
C LEU A 422 -22.42 -2.95 -15.71
N VAL A 423 -21.59 -2.06 -15.16
CA VAL A 423 -20.15 -2.28 -15.01
C VAL A 423 -19.90 -3.35 -13.93
N CYS A 424 -19.14 -4.38 -14.30
CA CYS A 424 -18.57 -5.37 -13.38
C CYS A 424 -17.08 -5.48 -13.65
N ALA A 425 -16.28 -4.81 -12.82
CA ALA A 425 -14.84 -4.70 -12.95
C ALA A 425 -14.11 -5.61 -11.95
N VAL A 426 -12.99 -6.19 -12.37
CA VAL A 426 -12.12 -6.97 -11.49
C VAL A 426 -10.85 -6.18 -11.21
N PHE A 427 -10.43 -6.07 -9.95
CA PHE A 427 -9.29 -5.25 -9.55
C PHE A 427 -7.93 -5.89 -9.89
N GLN A 428 -7.65 -6.05 -11.19
CA GLN A 428 -6.33 -6.42 -11.71
C GLN A 428 -5.48 -5.17 -11.92
N ASN A 429 -5.18 -4.47 -10.83
CA ASN A 429 -4.47 -3.20 -10.83
C ASN A 429 -3.04 -3.27 -11.39
N ARG A 430 -2.42 -4.46 -11.41
CA ARG A 430 -1.06 -4.66 -11.93
C ARG A 430 -0.91 -4.53 -13.44
N ARG A 431 -2.00 -4.33 -14.19
CA ARG A 431 -1.92 -3.82 -15.58
C ARG A 431 -1.43 -2.38 -15.66
N TRP A 432 -1.36 -1.69 -14.52
CA TRP A 432 -0.80 -0.36 -14.38
C TRP A 432 0.42 -0.33 -13.44
N ASP A 433 1.12 -1.46 -13.30
CA ASP A 433 2.48 -1.48 -12.74
C ASP A 433 3.43 -0.78 -13.74
N SER A 434 4.29 0.09 -13.24
CA SER A 434 5.35 0.79 -14.00
C SER A 434 6.15 -0.17 -14.91
N ASP A 435 6.56 -1.31 -14.34
CA ASP A 435 7.32 -2.34 -15.05
C ASP A 435 6.55 -2.95 -16.24
N PHE A 436 5.23 -3.10 -16.11
CA PHE A 436 4.36 -3.70 -17.11
C PHE A 436 3.97 -2.70 -18.20
N LEU A 437 3.68 -1.45 -17.82
CA LEU A 437 3.44 -0.36 -18.78
C LEU A 437 4.67 -0.14 -19.66
N THR A 438 5.86 -0.14 -19.06
CA THR A 438 7.13 -0.03 -19.82
C THR A 438 7.30 -1.20 -20.79
N LEU A 439 7.08 -2.44 -20.34
CA LEU A 439 7.16 -3.62 -21.21
C LEU A 439 6.17 -3.52 -22.37
N LYS A 440 4.92 -3.15 -22.10
CA LYS A 440 3.89 -2.98 -23.11
C LYS A 440 4.33 -1.96 -24.17
N ASN A 441 4.84 -0.81 -23.76
CA ASN A 441 5.34 0.22 -24.68
C ASN A 441 6.53 -0.26 -25.51
N LEU A 442 7.46 -1.03 -24.92
CA LEU A 442 8.59 -1.62 -25.66
C LEU A 442 8.15 -2.63 -26.72
N ILE A 443 7.11 -3.42 -26.43
CA ILE A 443 6.52 -4.37 -27.38
C ILE A 443 5.80 -3.61 -28.50
N GLU A 444 4.95 -2.66 -28.16
CA GLU A 444 4.16 -1.87 -29.12
C GLU A 444 5.04 -1.01 -30.04
N ALA A 445 6.14 -0.48 -29.52
CA ALA A 445 7.14 0.27 -30.30
C ALA A 445 8.02 -0.63 -31.19
N GLY A 446 7.96 -1.95 -31.04
CA GLY A 446 8.81 -2.89 -31.76
C GLY A 446 10.30 -2.80 -31.38
N THR A 447 10.62 -2.23 -30.21
CA THR A 447 12.00 -1.97 -29.76
C THR A 447 12.84 -3.24 -29.66
N LEU A 448 12.19 -4.39 -29.39
CA LEU A 448 12.84 -5.69 -29.28
C LEU A 448 12.64 -6.56 -30.53
N GLY A 449 11.99 -6.04 -31.58
CA GLY A 449 11.51 -6.84 -32.70
C GLY A 449 10.36 -7.77 -32.30
N ASP A 450 10.25 -8.93 -32.96
CA ASP A 450 9.26 -9.94 -32.59
C ASP A 450 9.68 -10.60 -31.27
N VAL A 451 8.86 -10.46 -30.23
CA VAL A 451 9.15 -11.09 -28.93
C VAL A 451 8.97 -12.60 -29.01
N VAL A 452 9.99 -13.34 -28.57
CA VAL A 452 10.04 -14.81 -28.62
C VAL A 452 10.11 -15.44 -27.24
N ASN A 453 10.62 -14.74 -26.22
CA ASN A 453 10.68 -15.26 -24.86
C ASN A 453 10.40 -14.17 -23.83
N ILE A 454 9.55 -14.47 -22.86
CA ILE A 454 9.32 -13.65 -21.68
C ILE A 454 9.45 -14.52 -20.45
N THR A 455 10.22 -14.06 -19.46
CA THR A 455 10.21 -14.57 -18.10
C THR A 455 9.74 -13.47 -17.15
N SER A 456 8.71 -13.78 -16.37
CA SER A 456 8.06 -12.89 -15.41
C SER A 456 8.11 -13.52 -14.02
N ARG A 457 8.79 -12.87 -13.06
CA ARG A 457 8.97 -13.43 -11.71
C ARG A 457 8.43 -12.53 -10.60
N PHE A 458 7.78 -13.14 -9.61
CA PHE A 458 7.28 -12.46 -8.41
C PHE A 458 7.82 -13.12 -7.13
N ASP A 459 9.14 -13.16 -7.02
CA ASP A 459 9.81 -13.89 -5.96
C ASP A 459 9.80 -13.19 -4.60
N ARG A 460 9.85 -13.99 -3.54
CA ARG A 460 9.95 -13.54 -2.15
C ARG A 460 10.90 -14.45 -1.38
N TYR A 461 11.50 -13.91 -0.32
CA TYR A 461 12.22 -14.72 0.67
C TYR A 461 11.46 -14.78 1.99
N ARG A 462 10.68 -15.85 2.19
CA ARG A 462 9.86 -16.12 3.38
C ARG A 462 9.95 -17.60 3.77
N PRO A 463 11.12 -18.07 4.25
CA PRO A 463 11.34 -19.49 4.58
C PRO A 463 10.49 -19.99 5.76
N LYS A 464 9.87 -19.09 6.54
CA LYS A 464 8.94 -19.41 7.62
C LYS A 464 7.53 -18.95 7.25
N GLY A 465 6.53 -19.75 7.62
CA GLY A 465 5.12 -19.37 7.51
C GLY A 465 4.78 -18.21 8.45
N LYS A 466 3.86 -17.35 8.02
CA LYS A 466 3.23 -16.32 8.86
C LYS A 466 1.90 -16.79 9.48
N GLY A 467 1.40 -17.94 9.05
CA GLY A 467 0.07 -18.44 9.39
C GLY A 467 -1.05 -17.61 8.75
N GLY A 468 -2.28 -17.88 9.18
CA GLY A 468 -3.48 -17.24 8.65
C GLY A 468 -4.01 -17.90 7.38
N TRP A 469 -5.19 -17.45 6.96
CA TRP A 469 -5.98 -18.15 5.93
C TRP A 469 -5.24 -18.32 4.60
N ARG A 470 -4.36 -17.38 4.21
CA ARG A 470 -3.57 -17.48 2.96
C ARG A 470 -2.59 -18.66 2.93
N GLU A 471 -2.16 -19.15 4.09
CA GLU A 471 -1.27 -20.31 4.19
C GLU A 471 -2.02 -21.59 4.59
N THR A 472 -3.23 -21.49 5.14
CA THR A 472 -3.99 -22.64 5.66
C THR A 472 -5.21 -23.04 4.81
N ASP A 473 -5.77 -22.14 3.99
CA ASP A 473 -6.93 -22.43 3.15
C ASP A 473 -6.49 -23.01 1.81
N ALA A 474 -6.72 -24.30 1.59
CA ALA A 474 -6.29 -25.02 0.40
C ALA A 474 -6.99 -24.58 -0.91
N ILE A 475 -8.12 -23.88 -0.82
CA ILE A 475 -8.91 -23.48 -2.00
C ILE A 475 -8.49 -22.08 -2.46
N SER A 476 -8.42 -21.15 -1.51
CA SER A 476 -8.26 -19.72 -1.75
C SER A 476 -6.89 -19.15 -1.35
N GLY A 477 -6.09 -19.92 -0.62
CA GLY A 477 -4.72 -19.60 -0.26
C GLY A 477 -3.70 -20.08 -1.30
N GLY A 478 -2.42 -19.94 -0.96
CA GLY A 478 -1.30 -20.30 -1.82
C GLY A 478 -0.76 -19.15 -2.67
N VAL A 479 0.53 -19.22 -2.99
CA VAL A 479 1.21 -18.17 -3.76
C VAL A 479 0.70 -18.12 -5.20
N PHE A 480 0.23 -19.24 -5.76
CA PHE A 480 -0.26 -19.30 -7.13
C PHE A 480 -1.55 -18.51 -7.33
N VAL A 481 -2.51 -18.62 -6.41
CA VAL A 481 -3.72 -17.77 -6.48
C VAL A 481 -3.38 -16.32 -6.14
N ASP A 482 -2.52 -16.08 -5.14
CA ASP A 482 -2.19 -14.73 -4.71
C ASP A 482 -1.39 -13.95 -5.78
N LEU A 483 -0.32 -14.51 -6.30
CA LEU A 483 0.60 -13.83 -7.22
C LEU A 483 0.45 -14.29 -8.66
N GLY A 484 0.19 -15.58 -8.88
CA GLY A 484 0.01 -16.14 -10.22
C GLY A 484 -1.18 -15.51 -10.95
N SER A 485 -2.25 -15.14 -10.25
CA SER A 485 -3.39 -14.43 -10.85
C SER A 485 -3.03 -13.10 -11.51
N HIS A 486 -2.03 -12.39 -10.99
CA HIS A 486 -1.54 -11.16 -11.62
C HIS A 486 -0.64 -11.45 -12.82
N LEU A 487 0.26 -12.42 -12.69
CA LEU A 487 1.21 -12.78 -13.75
C LEU A 487 0.48 -13.35 -14.97
N VAL A 488 -0.53 -14.20 -14.73
CA VAL A 488 -1.40 -14.74 -15.78
C VAL A 488 -2.21 -13.62 -16.42
N ASP A 489 -2.81 -12.72 -15.65
CA ASP A 489 -3.57 -11.59 -16.19
C ASP A 489 -2.71 -10.67 -17.06
N GLN A 490 -1.47 -10.36 -16.65
CA GLN A 490 -0.52 -9.59 -17.46
C GLN A 490 -0.17 -10.29 -18.78
N ALA A 491 0.04 -11.61 -18.78
CA ALA A 491 0.27 -12.36 -20.01
C ALA A 491 -0.95 -12.35 -20.94
N LEU A 492 -2.15 -12.50 -20.39
CA LEU A 492 -3.41 -12.43 -21.13
C LEU A 492 -3.65 -11.02 -21.69
N ALA A 493 -3.30 -9.98 -20.96
CA ALA A 493 -3.43 -8.60 -21.41
C ALA A 493 -2.49 -8.27 -22.58
N LEU A 494 -1.32 -8.90 -22.66
CA LEU A 494 -0.37 -8.73 -23.76
C LEU A 494 -0.71 -9.58 -24.99
N PHE A 495 -1.12 -10.84 -24.79
CA PHE A 495 -1.15 -11.83 -25.87
C PHE A 495 -2.49 -12.54 -26.09
N GLY A 496 -3.49 -12.27 -25.24
CA GLY A 496 -4.75 -13.01 -25.23
C GLY A 496 -4.61 -14.44 -24.68
N ALA A 497 -5.63 -15.26 -24.88
CA ALA A 497 -5.68 -16.63 -24.37
C ALA A 497 -4.57 -17.51 -24.97
N PRO A 498 -3.82 -18.28 -24.14
CA PRO A 498 -2.82 -19.21 -24.64
C PRO A 498 -3.46 -20.43 -25.29
N SER A 499 -2.72 -21.15 -26.14
CA SER A 499 -3.15 -22.41 -26.74
C SER A 499 -2.71 -23.62 -25.92
N THR A 500 -1.52 -23.58 -25.30
CA THR A 500 -1.06 -24.68 -24.42
C THR A 500 -0.45 -24.17 -23.13
N ILE A 501 -0.65 -24.96 -22.07
CA ILE A 501 -0.25 -24.66 -20.69
C ILE A 501 0.55 -25.83 -20.14
N ALA A 502 1.72 -25.54 -19.57
CA ALA A 502 2.45 -26.47 -18.71
C ALA A 502 2.69 -25.79 -17.37
N ALA A 503 2.56 -26.52 -16.25
CA ALA A 503 2.70 -25.93 -14.93
C ALA A 503 3.33 -26.90 -13.93
N THR A 504 4.07 -26.33 -12.98
CA THR A 504 4.55 -26.99 -11.77
C THR A 504 4.12 -26.12 -10.60
N ILE A 505 3.36 -26.69 -9.66
CA ILE A 505 2.88 -25.98 -8.46
C ILE A 505 3.25 -26.84 -7.25
N LEU A 506 4.01 -26.28 -6.33
CA LEU A 506 4.64 -27.03 -5.24
C LEU A 506 4.53 -26.30 -3.90
N ASN A 507 4.63 -27.07 -2.82
CA ASN A 507 4.96 -26.59 -1.48
C ASN A 507 6.43 -26.95 -1.19
N GLN A 508 7.34 -26.05 -1.55
CA GLN A 508 8.78 -26.20 -1.38
C GLN A 508 9.25 -25.97 0.06
N ARG A 509 8.55 -25.13 0.87
CA ARG A 509 8.93 -24.94 2.28
C ARG A 509 8.60 -26.16 3.14
N ASN A 510 7.67 -27.00 2.69
CA ASN A 510 7.23 -28.23 3.36
C ASN A 510 6.93 -28.02 4.86
N LEU A 511 6.19 -26.95 5.15
CA LEU A 511 5.82 -26.60 6.53
C LEU A 511 4.64 -27.45 6.98
N GLU A 512 4.77 -28.14 8.11
CA GLU A 512 3.75 -29.03 8.68
C GLU A 512 2.38 -28.36 8.89
N THR A 513 2.36 -27.03 8.99
CA THR A 513 1.16 -26.21 9.24
C THR A 513 0.56 -25.56 8.00
N VAL A 514 1.13 -25.79 6.81
CA VAL A 514 0.78 -25.08 5.56
C VAL A 514 0.37 -26.11 4.50
N ALA A 515 -0.92 -26.14 4.18
CA ALA A 515 -1.49 -27.03 3.16
C ALA A 515 -1.51 -26.41 1.74
N THR A 516 -0.94 -25.23 1.58
CA THR A 516 -1.00 -24.43 0.35
C THR A 516 0.32 -24.41 -0.39
N ASP A 517 0.29 -24.11 -1.69
CA ASP A 517 1.48 -23.95 -2.51
C ASP A 517 2.26 -22.68 -2.15
N ASP A 518 3.58 -22.73 -2.33
CA ASP A 518 4.50 -21.61 -2.10
C ASP A 518 5.55 -21.44 -3.21
N TYR A 519 5.38 -22.20 -4.29
CA TYR A 519 6.13 -22.12 -5.53
C TYR A 519 5.23 -22.43 -6.73
N PHE A 520 5.41 -21.69 -7.82
CA PHE A 520 4.94 -22.12 -9.13
C PHE A 520 5.93 -21.77 -10.24
N ASP A 521 5.86 -22.55 -11.31
CA ASP A 521 6.45 -22.29 -12.63
C ASP A 521 5.43 -22.67 -13.70
N VAL A 522 5.08 -21.72 -14.56
CA VAL A 522 4.06 -21.89 -15.61
C VAL A 522 4.66 -21.47 -16.93
N ARG A 523 4.44 -22.29 -17.95
CA ARG A 523 4.77 -22.00 -19.34
C ARG A 523 3.50 -21.92 -20.18
N LEU A 524 3.32 -20.79 -20.86
CA LEU A 524 2.23 -20.51 -21.78
C LEU A 524 2.78 -20.39 -23.21
N THR A 525 2.03 -20.88 -24.18
CA THR A 525 2.37 -20.81 -25.63
C THR A 525 1.12 -20.57 -26.46
N TRP A 526 1.30 -20.05 -27.67
CA TRP A 526 0.22 -19.65 -28.58
C TRP A 526 0.44 -20.28 -29.95
N GLU A 527 -0.61 -20.86 -30.54
CA GLU A 527 -0.56 -21.47 -31.87
C GLU A 527 -0.42 -20.41 -32.97
N ASP A 528 -1.06 -19.25 -32.80
CA ASP A 528 -0.96 -18.11 -33.73
C ASP A 528 0.37 -17.34 -33.59
N LYS A 529 1.18 -17.64 -32.56
CA LYS A 529 2.50 -17.04 -32.30
C LYS A 529 3.51 -18.14 -31.94
N PRO A 530 3.90 -19.00 -32.90
CA PRO A 530 4.62 -20.24 -32.62
C PRO A 530 6.02 -20.06 -32.00
N SER A 531 6.63 -18.88 -32.17
CA SER A 531 7.93 -18.56 -31.58
C SER A 531 7.84 -18.00 -30.17
N LEU A 532 6.65 -17.61 -29.69
CA LEU A 532 6.47 -16.97 -28.38
C LEU A 532 6.31 -18.00 -27.27
N VAL A 533 7.17 -17.91 -26.26
CA VAL A 533 7.07 -18.68 -25.01
C VAL A 533 7.08 -17.73 -23.82
N VAL A 534 6.08 -17.84 -22.95
CA VAL A 534 5.96 -17.03 -21.73
C VAL A 534 6.10 -17.90 -20.50
N HIS A 535 7.07 -17.59 -19.66
CA HIS A 535 7.35 -18.22 -18.37
C HIS A 535 6.95 -17.31 -17.21
N LEU A 536 6.11 -17.82 -16.32
CA LEU A 536 5.60 -17.11 -15.14
C LEU A 536 5.99 -17.91 -13.89
N SER A 537 6.66 -17.29 -12.93
CA SER A 537 7.10 -18.00 -11.72
C SER A 537 7.11 -17.13 -10.47
N ALA A 538 6.91 -17.77 -9.32
CA ALA A 538 7.21 -17.17 -8.03
C ALA A 538 7.62 -18.27 -7.05
N GLY A 539 8.57 -17.96 -6.16
CA GLY A 539 8.91 -18.82 -5.03
C GLY A 539 9.05 -18.04 -3.73
N MET A 540 8.79 -18.71 -2.60
CA MET A 540 9.01 -18.16 -1.25
C MET A 540 10.41 -18.42 -0.67
N LEU A 541 11.28 -19.14 -1.40
CA LEU A 541 12.64 -19.49 -0.99
C LEU A 541 13.72 -18.81 -1.83
N VAL A 542 13.38 -17.76 -2.57
CA VAL A 542 14.31 -17.05 -3.45
C VAL A 542 14.92 -15.87 -2.69
N ARG A 543 16.17 -16.05 -2.25
CA ARG A 543 16.87 -15.07 -1.39
C ARG A 543 17.58 -13.97 -2.18
N ALA A 544 18.20 -14.33 -3.30
CA ALA A 544 18.82 -13.37 -4.19
C ALA A 544 17.72 -12.67 -4.99
N GLU A 545 17.88 -11.37 -5.25
CA GLU A 545 16.98 -10.63 -6.14
C GLU A 545 17.05 -11.26 -7.54
N SER A 546 15.91 -11.72 -8.03
CA SER A 546 15.75 -12.17 -9.41
C SER A 546 15.29 -11.01 -10.28
N ALA A 547 15.56 -11.11 -11.59
CA ALA A 547 14.95 -10.20 -12.55
C ALA A 547 13.42 -10.38 -12.52
N ARG A 548 12.71 -9.26 -12.39
CA ARG A 548 11.25 -9.19 -12.44
C ARG A 548 10.75 -9.51 -13.85
N TRP A 549 11.46 -9.01 -14.87
CA TRP A 549 11.25 -9.29 -16.28
C TRP A 549 12.58 -9.62 -16.95
N VAL A 550 12.58 -10.67 -17.77
CA VAL A 550 13.61 -10.93 -18.78
C VAL A 550 12.88 -11.19 -20.09
N VAL A 551 13.14 -10.36 -21.09
CA VAL A 551 12.41 -10.37 -22.36
C VAL A 551 13.40 -10.41 -23.51
N HIS A 552 13.18 -11.33 -24.44
CA HIS A 552 14.00 -11.50 -25.63
C HIS A 552 13.10 -11.43 -26.87
N GLY A 553 13.50 -10.60 -27.82
CA GLY A 553 12.94 -10.57 -29.16
C GLY A 553 14.02 -10.69 -30.23
N THR A 554 13.61 -10.65 -31.49
CA THR A 554 14.52 -10.83 -32.64
C THR A 554 15.61 -9.77 -32.75
N ASN A 555 15.38 -8.58 -32.20
CA ASN A 555 16.31 -7.45 -32.33
C ASN A 555 17.07 -7.15 -31.03
N GLY A 556 16.65 -7.71 -29.91
CA GLY A 556 17.26 -7.36 -28.63
C GLY A 556 16.64 -8.00 -27.41
N SER A 557 17.13 -7.57 -26.25
CA SER A 557 16.71 -8.02 -24.93
C SER A 557 16.42 -6.85 -24.01
N TRP A 558 15.46 -7.03 -23.10
CA TRP A 558 15.19 -6.11 -22.00
C TRP A 558 15.10 -6.86 -20.68
N THR A 559 15.81 -6.37 -19.67
CA THR A 559 15.81 -6.95 -18.32
C THR A 559 15.46 -5.87 -17.31
N LYS A 560 14.51 -6.16 -16.41
CA LYS A 560 14.13 -5.26 -15.31
C LYS A 560 14.15 -5.98 -13.98
N TYR A 561 14.70 -5.29 -12.98
CA TYR A 561 14.69 -5.68 -11.57
C TYR A 561 13.75 -4.80 -10.76
N GLY A 562 13.39 -5.26 -9.56
CA GLY A 562 12.43 -4.58 -8.71
C GLY A 562 10.98 -4.71 -9.18
N LEU A 563 10.06 -4.57 -8.21
CA LEU A 563 8.62 -4.49 -8.45
C LEU A 563 8.18 -3.03 -8.48
N ASP A 564 7.00 -2.79 -9.02
CA ASP A 564 6.30 -1.51 -8.91
C ASP A 564 6.23 -0.98 -7.46
N VAL A 565 6.39 0.35 -7.33
CA VAL A 565 6.53 1.06 -6.04
C VAL A 565 5.20 1.47 -5.41
N GLN A 566 4.10 1.52 -6.15
CA GLN A 566 2.83 2.14 -5.74
C GLN A 566 2.24 1.45 -4.51
N GLU A 567 2.30 0.11 -4.43
CA GLU A 567 1.82 -0.63 -3.26
C GLU A 567 2.57 -0.23 -1.98
N ASN A 568 3.88 0.04 -2.07
CA ASN A 568 4.67 0.47 -0.92
C ASN A 568 4.40 1.93 -0.56
N GLN A 569 4.24 2.80 -1.56
CA GLN A 569 3.89 4.21 -1.37
C GLN A 569 2.51 4.34 -0.69
N LEU A 570 1.51 3.61 -1.18
CA LEU A 570 0.17 3.55 -0.57
C LEU A 570 0.21 3.08 0.89
N LYS A 571 0.99 2.04 1.19
CA LYS A 571 1.18 1.57 2.58
C LYS A 571 1.93 2.57 3.46
N ALA A 572 2.74 3.44 2.87
CA ALA A 572 3.41 4.54 3.56
C ALA A 572 2.49 5.76 3.76
N GLY A 573 1.26 5.72 3.22
CA GLY A 573 0.30 6.83 3.29
C GLY A 573 0.42 7.84 2.16
N LEU A 574 1.31 7.61 1.20
CA LEU A 574 1.39 8.42 -0.02
C LEU A 574 0.27 8.02 -0.98
N THR A 575 -0.32 9.00 -1.65
CA THR A 575 -1.41 8.82 -2.61
C THR A 575 -1.13 9.59 -3.88
N PRO A 576 -1.76 9.25 -5.02
CA PRO A 576 -1.66 10.07 -6.22
C PRO A 576 -2.04 11.55 -6.00
N ALA A 577 -2.97 11.83 -5.09
CA ALA A 577 -3.37 13.21 -4.75
C ALA A 577 -2.37 13.95 -3.85
N SER A 578 -1.57 13.22 -3.06
CA SER A 578 -0.68 13.82 -2.05
C SER A 578 0.79 13.83 -2.44
N ALA A 579 1.17 13.14 -3.53
CA ALA A 579 2.57 12.90 -3.89
C ALA A 579 2.75 12.91 -5.42
N PRO A 580 3.36 13.96 -6.02
CA PRO A 580 3.64 14.03 -7.44
C PRO A 580 4.49 12.87 -7.98
N GLU A 581 5.38 12.34 -7.15
CA GLU A 581 6.27 11.21 -7.43
C GLU A 581 5.61 9.83 -7.28
N PHE A 582 4.33 9.77 -6.91
CA PHE A 582 3.59 8.51 -6.75
C PHE A 582 3.67 7.67 -8.03
N GLY A 583 4.18 6.44 -7.97
CA GLY A 583 4.35 5.55 -9.10
C GLY A 583 5.65 5.72 -9.90
N VAL A 584 6.51 6.69 -9.56
CA VAL A 584 7.82 6.83 -10.19
C VAL A 584 8.75 5.74 -9.69
N ASP A 585 9.20 4.85 -10.58
CA ASP A 585 10.16 3.78 -10.26
C ASP A 585 11.56 4.15 -10.78
N GLU A 586 12.48 4.42 -9.84
CA GLU A 586 13.88 4.74 -10.14
C GLU A 586 14.68 3.51 -10.61
N LYS A 587 14.18 2.28 -10.42
CA LYS A 587 14.82 1.06 -10.92
C LYS A 587 14.46 0.80 -12.38
N HIS A 588 15.04 1.57 -13.27
CA HIS A 588 14.91 1.41 -14.72
C HIS A 588 15.37 0.02 -15.21
N GLY A 589 14.75 -0.45 -16.29
CA GLY A 589 15.19 -1.66 -16.99
C GLY A 589 16.35 -1.36 -17.93
N GLU A 590 17.14 -2.39 -18.25
CA GLU A 590 18.25 -2.30 -19.19
C GLU A 590 17.87 -2.96 -20.52
N VAL A 591 18.25 -2.32 -21.63
CA VAL A 591 18.05 -2.80 -22.99
C VAL A 591 19.40 -3.02 -23.67
N ASP A 592 19.45 -4.04 -24.51
CA ASP A 592 20.50 -4.29 -25.49
C ASP A 592 19.79 -4.70 -26.78
N THR A 593 19.73 -3.79 -27.76
CA THR A 593 18.90 -3.98 -28.97
C THR A 593 19.49 -3.28 -30.20
N GLU A 594 18.93 -3.57 -31.37
CA GLU A 594 19.20 -2.85 -32.61
C GLU A 594 17.98 -2.00 -33.02
N VAL A 595 18.18 -0.69 -33.17
CA VAL A 595 17.15 0.25 -33.66
C VAL A 595 17.66 0.91 -34.94
N GLY A 596 17.00 0.65 -36.07
CA GLY A 596 17.36 1.24 -37.35
C GLY A 596 18.77 0.87 -37.83
N GLY A 597 19.25 -0.34 -37.53
CA GLY A 597 20.61 -0.78 -37.87
C GLY A 597 21.70 -0.30 -36.92
N VAL A 598 21.33 0.41 -35.85
CA VAL A 598 22.26 0.91 -34.82
C VAL A 598 22.10 0.09 -33.55
N HIS A 599 23.21 -0.44 -33.05
CA HIS A 599 23.26 -1.13 -31.76
C HIS A 599 23.13 -0.13 -30.60
N VAL A 600 22.18 -0.36 -29.72
CA VAL A 600 21.82 0.48 -28.58
C VAL A 600 21.84 -0.35 -27.31
N VAL A 601 22.65 0.08 -26.34
CA VAL A 601 22.72 -0.52 -25.00
C VAL A 601 22.56 0.58 -23.96
N GLY A 602 21.69 0.36 -22.98
CA GLY A 602 21.49 1.35 -21.92
C GLY A 602 20.27 1.09 -21.06
N LYS A 603 19.91 2.10 -20.26
CA LYS A 603 18.70 2.08 -19.44
C LYS A 603 17.53 2.66 -20.23
N VAL A 604 16.36 2.03 -20.07
CA VAL A 604 15.08 2.55 -20.56
C VAL A 604 14.40 3.24 -19.39
N GLU A 605 14.12 4.53 -19.55
CA GLU A 605 13.30 5.26 -18.60
C GLU A 605 11.94 4.57 -18.46
N GLY A 606 11.56 4.27 -17.22
CA GLY A 606 10.37 3.50 -16.93
C GLY A 606 9.13 4.37 -16.98
N GLU A 607 8.03 3.82 -17.48
CA GLU A 607 6.71 4.42 -17.33
C GLU A 607 6.36 4.57 -15.85
N LYS A 608 5.66 5.66 -15.53
CA LYS A 608 5.13 5.87 -14.19
C LYS A 608 3.99 4.88 -13.93
N GLY A 609 4.05 4.20 -12.79
CA GLY A 609 2.96 3.35 -12.31
C GLY A 609 1.67 4.15 -12.10
N ALA A 610 0.53 3.58 -12.49
CA ALA A 610 -0.70 4.35 -12.67
C ALA A 610 -1.98 3.63 -12.18
N TYR A 611 -1.99 3.06 -10.98
CA TYR A 611 -3.18 2.41 -10.39
C TYR A 611 -4.44 3.29 -10.37
N LEU A 612 -4.27 4.62 -10.38
CA LEU A 612 -5.38 5.58 -10.48
C LEU A 612 -6.18 5.42 -11.78
N GLU A 613 -5.52 5.05 -12.88
CA GLU A 613 -6.15 4.87 -14.20
C GLU A 613 -7.14 3.69 -14.22
N PHE A 614 -7.01 2.71 -13.32
CA PHE A 614 -8.03 1.68 -13.13
C PHE A 614 -9.38 2.32 -12.77
N TYR A 615 -9.40 3.19 -11.76
CA TYR A 615 -10.64 3.81 -11.29
C TYR A 615 -11.16 4.86 -12.27
N LYS A 616 -10.28 5.62 -12.90
CA LYS A 616 -10.67 6.54 -13.98
C LYS A 616 -11.37 5.79 -15.12
N ASN A 617 -10.82 4.65 -15.55
CA ASN A 617 -11.46 3.80 -16.55
C ASN A 617 -12.81 3.22 -16.08
N VAL A 618 -12.92 2.80 -14.81
CA VAL A 618 -14.21 2.37 -14.23
C VAL A 618 -15.24 3.50 -14.28
N GLY A 619 -14.85 4.72 -13.88
CA GLY A 619 -15.73 5.89 -13.89
C GLY A 619 -16.18 6.24 -15.29
N ASP A 620 -15.24 6.32 -16.23
CA ASP A 620 -15.52 6.57 -17.65
C ASP A 620 -16.42 5.48 -18.27
N ALA A 621 -16.26 4.22 -17.87
CA ALA A 621 -17.15 3.14 -18.32
C ALA A 621 -18.57 3.26 -17.77
N ILE A 622 -18.72 3.64 -16.49
CA ILE A 622 -20.05 3.85 -15.87
C ILE A 622 -20.82 4.97 -16.58
N VAL A 623 -20.13 6.04 -17.00
CA VAL A 623 -20.76 7.17 -17.70
C VAL A 623 -20.75 7.03 -19.23
N GLY A 624 -20.35 5.87 -19.76
CA GLY A 624 -20.38 5.56 -21.20
C GLY A 624 -19.32 6.26 -22.05
N LYS A 625 -18.26 6.82 -21.45
CA LYS A 625 -17.14 7.49 -22.13
C LYS A 625 -16.06 6.52 -22.62
N ALA A 626 -15.92 5.35 -21.99
CA ALA A 626 -14.89 4.38 -22.35
C ALA A 626 -15.39 2.93 -22.23
N LYS A 627 -14.69 2.00 -22.88
CA LYS A 627 -14.83 0.57 -22.60
C LYS A 627 -14.07 0.23 -21.32
N LEU A 628 -14.62 -0.70 -20.54
CA LEU A 628 -13.98 -1.19 -19.33
C LEU A 628 -12.73 -2.01 -19.67
N ALA A 629 -11.59 -1.68 -19.06
CA ALA A 629 -10.30 -2.27 -19.34
C ALA A 629 -10.10 -3.64 -18.70
N VAL A 630 -10.75 -3.89 -17.55
CA VAL A 630 -10.76 -5.18 -16.84
C VAL A 630 -12.19 -5.56 -16.46
N ASP A 631 -12.91 -6.13 -17.43
CA ASP A 631 -14.27 -6.60 -17.22
C ASP A 631 -14.36 -8.00 -16.59
N ALA A 632 -15.58 -8.41 -16.24
CA ALA A 632 -15.86 -9.73 -15.68
C ALA A 632 -15.42 -10.88 -16.60
N LYS A 633 -15.46 -10.70 -17.94
CA LYS A 633 -15.05 -11.72 -18.91
C LYS A 633 -13.54 -11.94 -18.87
N GLN A 634 -12.76 -10.87 -18.71
CA GLN A 634 -11.32 -10.96 -18.49
C GLN A 634 -10.97 -11.57 -17.14
N GLY A 635 -11.68 -11.21 -16.08
CA GLY A 635 -11.54 -11.86 -14.76
C GLY A 635 -11.79 -13.37 -14.83
N LEU A 636 -12.86 -13.77 -15.53
CA LEU A 636 -13.19 -15.16 -15.79
C LEU A 636 -12.09 -15.87 -16.60
N LEU A 637 -11.59 -15.26 -17.68
CA LEU A 637 -10.53 -15.85 -18.51
C LEU A 637 -9.26 -16.12 -17.68
N THR A 638 -8.86 -15.17 -16.84
CA THR A 638 -7.75 -15.36 -15.90
C THR A 638 -8.00 -16.55 -14.98
N MET A 639 -9.21 -16.69 -14.43
CA MET A 639 -9.54 -17.85 -13.59
C MET A 639 -9.50 -19.18 -14.36
N LYS A 640 -9.99 -19.22 -15.61
CA LYS A 640 -9.93 -20.43 -16.47
C LYS A 640 -8.49 -20.89 -16.68
N VAL A 641 -7.57 -19.96 -16.96
CA VAL A 641 -6.15 -20.27 -17.12
C VAL A 641 -5.52 -20.75 -15.81
N LEU A 642 -5.89 -20.16 -14.67
CA LEU A 642 -5.41 -20.64 -13.36
C LEU A 642 -5.89 -22.07 -13.06
N GLU A 643 -7.12 -22.42 -13.39
CA GLU A 643 -7.62 -23.80 -13.25
C GLU A 643 -6.90 -24.77 -14.19
N ALA A 644 -6.70 -24.40 -15.45
CA ALA A 644 -5.95 -25.22 -16.40
C ALA A 644 -4.47 -25.41 -15.98
N CYS A 645 -3.85 -24.40 -15.36
CA CYS A 645 -2.52 -24.57 -14.75
C CYS A 645 -2.52 -25.60 -13.61
N ARG A 646 -3.56 -25.59 -12.75
CA ARG A 646 -3.70 -26.58 -11.67
C ARG A 646 -3.89 -27.99 -12.22
N GLU A 647 -4.68 -28.13 -13.28
CA GLU A 647 -4.84 -29.39 -14.01
C GLU A 647 -3.51 -29.88 -14.58
N ALA A 648 -2.80 -29.03 -15.33
CA ALA A 648 -1.49 -29.34 -15.92
C ALA A 648 -0.48 -29.78 -14.85
N ALA A 649 -0.43 -29.09 -13.71
CA ALA A 649 0.45 -29.43 -12.60
C ALA A 649 0.07 -30.75 -11.92
N LYS A 650 -1.24 -31.01 -11.73
CA LYS A 650 -1.74 -32.26 -11.12
C LYS A 650 -1.46 -33.46 -12.00
N GLU A 651 -1.62 -33.33 -13.31
CA GLU A 651 -1.41 -34.41 -14.27
C GLU A 651 0.05 -34.57 -14.71
N ASN A 652 0.90 -33.57 -14.41
CA ASN A 652 2.27 -33.47 -14.88
C ASN A 652 2.37 -33.57 -16.41
N LYS A 653 1.51 -32.81 -17.11
CA LYS A 653 1.37 -32.82 -18.58
C LYS A 653 1.13 -31.42 -19.12
N VAL A 654 1.33 -31.28 -20.43
CA VAL A 654 0.88 -30.10 -21.18
C VAL A 654 -0.62 -30.22 -21.45
N VAL A 655 -1.39 -29.19 -21.10
CA VAL A 655 -2.83 -29.09 -21.34
C VAL A 655 -3.09 -28.18 -22.54
N GLN A 656 -4.02 -28.59 -23.41
CA GLN A 656 -4.55 -27.76 -24.48
C GLN A 656 -5.62 -26.83 -23.88
N PHE A 657 -5.52 -25.53 -24.14
CA PHE A 657 -6.44 -24.53 -23.61
C PHE A 657 -7.30 -23.94 -24.71
N SER A 658 -8.60 -23.82 -24.43
CA SER A 658 -9.57 -23.09 -25.25
C SER A 658 -10.34 -22.16 -24.31
N ALA A 659 -10.43 -20.88 -24.69
CA ALA A 659 -11.00 -19.80 -23.89
C ALA A 659 -12.51 -19.96 -23.62
#